data_AF-A0AA37WF66-F1
#
_entry.id   AF-A0AA37WF66-F1
#
_cell.length_a   1.000
_cell.length_b   1.000
_cell.length_c   1.000
_cell.angle_alpha   90.00
_cell.angle_beta   90.00
_cell.angle_gamma   90.00
#
_symmetry.space_group_name_H-M   'P 1'
#
loop_
_entity.id
_entity.type
_entity.pdbx_description
1 polymer ?
#
loop_
_entity_poly.entity_id
_entity_poly.type
_entity_poly.pdbx_seq_one_letter_code
_entity_poly.pdbx_strand_id
1 'polypeptide(L)'
;MGKPVKFDRPIDYAAEADQLRFQNARDKYDKDAPWIVVSDRDNNPTYKKPDESSEQMETIGFKSYFYVVDEKDEWIHIIQARTSGLKVSKLNKDYGWVPKSKMLLWTSGLVDDITRIHKKAFLLNKVQDIERILREDSKDFAKIYSGPLTNKIADKKTIYEFYFVYKKENDRYLLGKESLVSSSRVENVIVGWVDRKKAADWNTRIALEPNFDQLAFEERQNNPDLRVIGFTDLGGVNGNATTGAIIDEKKAWDNDPINISSNKLASSNPRRFKGSVVRFPMLKSYPDAFQSGAIGEIQTKSMKDVVNSVSEVDYSGIVEGVKESSTSRDNYNVFFLIEGTRQLAKYKQSVLNTIENLERNFGDEVKIRYGAAVYRDTPEEQIGKLFEIQPLVNDKAKVINFINQAEFDQWHDNDEYTALYYAMNEMLLKGSFSDNHTNIIFLIGNNADYKFDRARKQLAQESNDKTLLEADGILDNLAKINAHLIAVQCMNQGNRSCAKYPSMGASFIVEASKRQHREYSSITEYFPGAKIVNPSMPDMDEGKMLEMTGGPNVGKVLKPERNAEISQKELQDYMEETIVDIQEFVEDHWEKMANITFDGDAMDLEQSSGVWEPAIAREVYRLIQKRKENKSFSEDDLKKIIDQKYHLYREIFLVKRVKGAKHDAMSYVMFMPKEDLKDYIRTLKKLAGASDGSPDQQREALFLTFTELLKQFTGNSGLSRKDIEKTSVDELRAIMQGIEGEGLQIGEGMEFKIGSILSPRKMGEAELEKLIVDILDKLDGLESIYRLGDRYEFSYSTADNTYFWIPVQYTL
;
A
#
# COMPACT_ATOMS: atom_id res chain seq x y z
N MET A 1 1.84 -26.88 -30.21
CA MET A 1 1.77 -26.19 -28.91
C MET A 1 2.91 -25.22 -28.64
N GLY A 2 4.06 -25.25 -29.34
CA GLY A 2 5.10 -24.24 -29.12
C GLY A 2 4.61 -22.82 -29.41
N LYS A 3 5.13 -21.81 -28.70
CA LYS A 3 4.81 -20.38 -28.89
C LYS A 3 5.60 -19.78 -30.05
N PRO A 4 5.01 -18.98 -30.96
CA PRO A 4 5.77 -18.20 -31.93
C PRO A 4 6.78 -17.25 -31.24
N VAL A 5 8.04 -17.28 -31.65
CA VAL A 5 9.15 -16.53 -31.01
C VAL A 5 8.92 -15.01 -31.06
N LYS A 6 8.31 -14.49 -32.13
CA LYS A 6 7.93 -13.08 -32.27
C LYS A 6 7.00 -12.61 -31.15
N PHE A 7 6.23 -13.51 -30.53
CA PHE A 7 5.33 -13.18 -29.43
C PHE A 7 6.03 -13.11 -28.06
N ASP A 8 7.35 -13.37 -27.99
CA ASP A 8 8.17 -12.94 -26.85
C ASP A 8 8.29 -11.43 -26.78
N ARG A 9 8.16 -10.75 -27.93
CA ARG A 9 8.31 -9.30 -28.03
C ARG A 9 7.25 -8.71 -28.96
N PRO A 10 5.98 -8.62 -28.52
CA PRO A 10 4.91 -8.09 -29.35
C PRO A 10 5.11 -6.58 -29.56
N ILE A 11 5.59 -6.19 -30.73
CA ILE A 11 5.84 -4.78 -31.08
C ILE A 11 4.49 -4.07 -31.27
N ASP A 12 4.39 -2.85 -30.74
CA ASP A 12 3.28 -1.92 -30.97
C ASP A 12 3.50 -1.14 -32.28
N TYR A 13 3.00 -1.66 -33.39
CA TYR A 13 3.10 -0.97 -34.67
C TYR A 13 2.08 0.17 -34.76
N ALA A 14 2.53 1.34 -35.22
CA ALA A 14 1.65 2.50 -35.39
C ALA A 14 0.51 2.27 -36.40
N ALA A 15 0.74 1.47 -37.43
CA ALA A 15 -0.25 1.14 -38.45
C ALA A 15 -0.94 -0.20 -38.13
N GLU A 16 -2.28 -0.19 -38.06
CA GLU A 16 -3.10 -1.38 -37.79
C GLU A 16 -2.85 -2.51 -38.79
N ALA A 17 -2.63 -2.17 -40.07
CA ALA A 17 -2.28 -3.13 -41.12
C ALA A 17 -0.96 -3.86 -40.82
N ASP A 18 0.03 -3.18 -40.24
CA ASP A 18 1.30 -3.79 -39.88
C ASP A 18 1.18 -4.63 -38.62
N GLN A 19 0.33 -4.23 -37.66
CA GLN A 19 -0.01 -5.07 -36.51
C GLN A 19 -0.68 -6.38 -36.94
N LEU A 20 -1.65 -6.31 -37.86
CA LEU A 20 -2.35 -7.48 -38.38
C LEU A 20 -1.39 -8.42 -39.14
N ARG A 21 -0.51 -7.84 -39.98
CA ARG A 21 0.57 -8.58 -40.65
C ARG A 21 1.49 -9.25 -39.66
N PHE A 22 1.91 -8.54 -38.61
CA PHE A 22 2.75 -9.09 -37.55
C PHE A 22 2.07 -10.25 -36.84
N GLN A 23 0.78 -10.15 -36.50
CA GLN A 23 0.02 -11.22 -35.86
C GLN A 23 -0.09 -12.47 -36.74
N ASN A 24 -0.34 -12.29 -38.04
CA ASN A 24 -0.62 -13.40 -38.96
C ASN A 24 0.62 -13.97 -39.69
N ALA A 25 1.76 -13.29 -39.64
CA ALA A 25 2.99 -13.78 -40.24
C ALA A 25 3.43 -15.12 -39.62
N ARG A 26 3.90 -16.08 -40.43
CA ARG A 26 4.52 -17.29 -39.89
C ARG A 26 5.85 -16.98 -39.22
N ASP A 27 6.17 -17.73 -38.16
CA ASP A 27 7.43 -17.59 -37.43
C ASP A 27 7.95 -18.94 -36.93
N LYS A 28 9.18 -18.97 -36.40
CA LYS A 28 9.70 -20.10 -35.64
C LYS A 28 8.92 -20.25 -34.33
N TYR A 29 8.71 -21.49 -33.92
CA TYR A 29 8.08 -21.81 -32.65
C TYR A 29 9.12 -22.23 -31.62
N ASP A 30 8.94 -21.75 -30.40
CA ASP A 30 9.65 -22.13 -29.21
C ASP A 30 9.47 -23.65 -28.95
N LYS A 31 10.56 -24.30 -28.54
CA LYS A 31 10.62 -25.75 -28.30
C LYS A 31 10.36 -26.14 -26.85
N ASP A 32 10.32 -25.16 -25.96
CA ASP A 32 10.23 -25.35 -24.51
C ASP A 32 8.98 -24.68 -23.92
N ALA A 33 8.54 -23.54 -24.49
CA ALA A 33 7.40 -22.77 -23.98
C ALA A 33 6.10 -23.01 -24.77
N PRO A 34 4.98 -23.43 -24.11
CA PRO A 34 3.70 -23.58 -24.77
C PRO A 34 3.07 -22.22 -25.13
N TRP A 35 2.33 -22.17 -26.24
CA TRP A 35 1.58 -21.00 -26.67
C TRP A 35 0.30 -20.87 -25.87
N ILE A 36 0.32 -19.91 -24.94
CA ILE A 36 -0.83 -19.53 -24.13
C ILE A 36 -1.47 -18.28 -24.74
N VAL A 37 -2.79 -18.31 -24.87
CA VAL A 37 -3.61 -17.18 -25.31
C VAL A 37 -4.71 -16.89 -24.29
N VAL A 38 -5.18 -15.66 -24.23
CA VAL A 38 -6.24 -15.23 -23.30
C VAL A 38 -7.40 -14.66 -24.09
N SER A 39 -8.63 -15.01 -23.72
CA SER A 39 -9.80 -14.33 -24.28
C SER A 39 -9.84 -12.90 -23.77
N ASP A 40 -9.65 -11.96 -24.69
CA ASP A 40 -9.64 -10.53 -24.38
C ASP A 40 -11.04 -9.92 -24.29
N ARG A 41 -12.09 -10.70 -24.54
CA ARG A 41 -13.47 -10.22 -24.48
C ARG A 41 -14.41 -11.26 -23.89
N ASP A 42 -15.51 -10.78 -23.36
CA ASP A 42 -16.61 -11.62 -22.89
C ASP A 42 -17.48 -12.12 -24.06
N ASN A 43 -18.19 -13.22 -23.84
CA ASN A 43 -19.06 -13.86 -24.84
C ASN A 43 -18.37 -14.14 -26.19
N ASN A 44 -17.14 -14.64 -26.17
CA ASN A 44 -16.34 -14.86 -27.38
C ASN A 44 -16.65 -16.24 -28.01
N PRO A 45 -17.25 -16.31 -29.21
CA PRO A 45 -17.64 -17.59 -29.79
C PRO A 45 -16.45 -18.35 -30.39
N THR A 46 -16.54 -19.67 -30.31
CA THR A 46 -15.58 -20.62 -30.90
C THR A 46 -16.31 -21.55 -31.87
N TYR A 47 -15.58 -22.12 -32.82
CA TYR A 47 -16.14 -22.72 -34.01
C TYR A 47 -15.53 -24.08 -34.34
N LYS A 48 -16.30 -24.95 -34.95
CA LYS A 48 -15.83 -26.29 -35.34
C LYS A 48 -14.79 -26.26 -36.46
N LYS A 49 -14.80 -25.23 -37.29
CA LYS A 49 -13.84 -24.98 -38.38
C LYS A 49 -13.33 -23.53 -38.29
N PRO A 50 -12.18 -23.21 -38.91
CA PRO A 50 -11.64 -21.85 -38.95
C PRO A 50 -12.43 -20.97 -39.93
N ASP A 51 -13.72 -20.79 -39.62
CA ASP A 51 -14.73 -20.09 -40.40
C ASP A 51 -15.91 -19.74 -39.49
N GLU A 52 -16.27 -18.45 -39.41
CA GLU A 52 -17.36 -17.94 -38.56
C GLU A 52 -18.74 -18.45 -39.01
N SER A 53 -18.88 -18.93 -40.25
CA SER A 53 -20.11 -19.55 -40.74
C SER A 53 -20.27 -21.02 -40.30
N SER A 54 -19.24 -21.60 -39.69
CA SER A 54 -19.30 -22.98 -39.20
C SER A 54 -20.04 -23.10 -37.87
N GLU A 55 -20.38 -24.34 -37.50
CA GLU A 55 -21.06 -24.66 -36.25
C GLU A 55 -20.29 -24.08 -35.04
N GLN A 56 -20.96 -23.24 -34.25
CA GLN A 56 -20.41 -22.72 -33.00
C GLN A 56 -20.30 -23.87 -31.98
N MET A 57 -19.13 -24.01 -31.37
CA MET A 57 -18.85 -25.04 -30.38
C MET A 57 -19.19 -24.54 -28.98
N GLU A 58 -18.52 -23.48 -28.55
CA GLU A 58 -18.59 -22.94 -27.19
C GLU A 58 -18.53 -21.41 -27.22
N THR A 59 -18.86 -20.80 -26.09
CA THR A 59 -18.66 -19.37 -25.83
C THR A 59 -17.70 -19.23 -24.66
N ILE A 60 -16.55 -18.59 -24.85
CA ILE A 60 -15.53 -18.42 -23.82
C ILE A 60 -15.64 -17.04 -23.16
N GLY A 61 -15.37 -16.99 -21.86
CA GLY A 61 -15.46 -15.79 -21.04
C GLY A 61 -14.20 -14.93 -21.08
N PHE A 62 -14.35 -13.66 -20.70
CA PHE A 62 -13.23 -12.72 -20.55
C PHE A 62 -12.20 -13.23 -19.52
N LYS A 63 -10.90 -12.99 -19.76
CA LYS A 63 -9.76 -13.43 -18.94
C LYS A 63 -9.53 -14.96 -18.86
N SER A 64 -10.31 -15.76 -19.58
CA SER A 64 -10.06 -17.21 -19.68
C SER A 64 -8.82 -17.49 -20.54
N TYR A 65 -7.92 -18.36 -20.08
CA TYR A 65 -6.72 -18.76 -20.83
C TYR A 65 -6.86 -20.13 -21.50
N PHE A 66 -6.12 -20.31 -22.60
CA PHE A 66 -6.11 -21.53 -23.40
C PHE A 66 -4.74 -21.83 -23.99
N TYR A 67 -4.49 -23.08 -24.33
CA TYR A 67 -3.33 -23.50 -25.12
C TYR A 67 -3.69 -23.61 -26.60
N VAL A 68 -2.80 -23.15 -27.47
CA VAL A 68 -2.95 -23.31 -28.93
C VAL A 68 -2.36 -24.64 -29.38
N VAL A 69 -3.18 -25.48 -30.01
CA VAL A 69 -2.75 -26.77 -30.57
C VAL A 69 -2.56 -26.76 -32.07
N ASP A 70 -3.27 -25.87 -32.78
CA ASP A 70 -3.19 -25.72 -34.23
C ASP A 70 -3.42 -24.27 -34.65
N GLU A 71 -2.95 -23.90 -35.83
CA GLU A 71 -3.02 -22.55 -36.39
C GLU A 71 -3.25 -22.63 -37.90
N LYS A 72 -4.25 -21.89 -38.39
CA LYS A 72 -4.55 -21.78 -39.82
C LYS A 72 -4.90 -20.35 -40.17
N ASP A 73 -4.03 -19.70 -40.96
CA ASP A 73 -4.21 -18.32 -41.42
C ASP A 73 -4.49 -17.37 -40.23
N GLU A 74 -5.69 -16.80 -40.14
CA GLU A 74 -6.08 -15.86 -39.07
C GLU A 74 -6.73 -16.56 -37.86
N TRP A 75 -6.67 -17.90 -37.80
CA TRP A 75 -7.38 -18.70 -36.82
C TRP A 75 -6.43 -19.57 -35.99
N ILE A 76 -6.82 -19.81 -34.75
CA ILE A 76 -6.13 -20.71 -33.83
C ILE A 76 -7.13 -21.71 -33.25
N HIS A 77 -6.69 -22.95 -33.05
CA HIS A 77 -7.45 -23.99 -32.38
C HIS A 77 -7.01 -24.10 -30.92
N ILE A 78 -7.93 -23.97 -29.99
CA ILE A 78 -7.66 -23.78 -28.57
C ILE A 78 -8.22 -24.90 -27.70
N ILE A 79 -7.47 -25.26 -26.65
CA ILE A 79 -7.87 -26.28 -25.66
C ILE A 79 -7.55 -25.82 -24.24
N GLN A 80 -8.19 -26.46 -23.26
CA GLN A 80 -7.72 -26.48 -21.86
C GLN A 80 -7.19 -27.87 -21.52
N ALA A 81 -6.02 -27.92 -20.89
CA ALA A 81 -5.33 -29.16 -20.57
C ALA A 81 -4.32 -28.99 -19.44
N ARG A 82 -3.96 -30.08 -18.78
CA ARG A 82 -2.68 -30.19 -18.06
C ARG A 82 -1.57 -30.49 -19.07
N THR A 83 -0.45 -29.83 -18.92
CA THR A 83 0.70 -29.95 -19.82
C THR A 83 1.96 -30.37 -19.06
N SER A 84 2.91 -30.97 -19.78
CA SER A 84 4.28 -31.20 -19.34
C SER A 84 5.19 -30.71 -20.47
N GLY A 85 5.74 -29.51 -20.30
CA GLY A 85 6.35 -28.76 -21.40
C GLY A 85 5.35 -28.56 -22.54
N LEU A 86 5.76 -28.92 -23.76
CA LEU A 86 4.94 -28.84 -24.97
C LEU A 86 3.96 -30.01 -25.19
N LYS A 87 3.83 -30.96 -24.26
CA LYS A 87 2.94 -32.12 -24.42
C LYS A 87 1.71 -31.99 -23.54
N VAL A 88 0.55 -32.36 -24.09
CA VAL A 88 -0.70 -32.49 -23.32
C VAL A 88 -0.62 -33.77 -22.50
N SER A 89 -0.61 -33.65 -21.17
CA SER A 89 -0.63 -34.80 -20.26
C SER A 89 -2.06 -35.24 -19.93
N LYS A 90 -2.99 -34.29 -19.85
CA LYS A 90 -4.43 -34.57 -19.71
C LYS A 90 -5.22 -33.47 -20.41
N LEU A 91 -6.02 -33.84 -21.41
CA LEU A 91 -7.00 -32.92 -22.01
C LEU A 91 -8.16 -32.71 -21.03
N ASN A 92 -8.49 -31.45 -20.75
CA ASN A 92 -9.68 -31.12 -19.96
C ASN A 92 -10.87 -30.87 -20.89
N LYS A 93 -10.70 -29.98 -21.89
CA LYS A 93 -11.75 -29.65 -22.86
C LYS A 93 -11.15 -29.09 -24.15
N ASP A 94 -11.76 -29.45 -25.27
CA ASP A 94 -11.50 -28.88 -26.58
C ASP A 94 -12.56 -27.82 -26.89
N TYR A 95 -12.12 -26.61 -27.26
CA TYR A 95 -12.99 -25.47 -27.54
C TYR A 95 -13.09 -25.16 -29.05
N GLY A 96 -12.30 -25.79 -29.91
CA GLY A 96 -12.32 -25.54 -31.35
C GLY A 96 -11.55 -24.28 -31.78
N TRP A 97 -11.95 -23.71 -32.92
CA TRP A 97 -11.30 -22.61 -33.62
C TRP A 97 -11.83 -21.24 -33.19
N VAL A 98 -10.93 -20.27 -33.01
CA VAL A 98 -11.27 -18.88 -32.72
C VAL A 98 -10.40 -17.92 -33.57
N PRO A 99 -10.93 -16.77 -34.03
CA PRO A 99 -10.13 -15.78 -34.72
C PRO A 99 -9.05 -15.20 -33.81
N LYS A 100 -7.83 -15.07 -34.32
CA LYS A 100 -6.70 -14.47 -33.61
C LYS A 100 -6.99 -13.04 -33.15
N SER A 101 -7.72 -12.27 -33.96
CA SER A 101 -8.10 -10.89 -33.65
C SER A 101 -9.00 -10.78 -32.41
N LYS A 102 -9.71 -11.84 -32.03
CA LYS A 102 -10.58 -11.91 -30.84
C LYS A 102 -9.87 -12.46 -29.60
N MET A 103 -8.54 -12.57 -29.63
CA MET A 103 -7.73 -13.12 -28.56
C MET A 103 -6.53 -12.23 -28.27
N LEU A 104 -6.02 -12.28 -27.04
CA LEU A 104 -4.69 -11.82 -26.69
C LEU A 104 -3.71 -12.97 -26.98
N LEU A 105 -2.85 -12.79 -28.00
CA LEU A 105 -2.01 -13.85 -28.56
C LEU A 105 -0.67 -14.06 -27.84
N TRP A 106 -0.35 -13.17 -26.89
CA TRP A 106 0.94 -13.12 -26.19
C TRP A 106 0.72 -12.92 -24.70
N THR A 107 1.74 -13.24 -23.92
CA THR A 107 1.70 -13.16 -22.45
C THR A 107 2.58 -12.05 -21.89
N SER A 108 2.90 -11.05 -22.71
CA SER A 108 3.72 -9.89 -22.34
C SER A 108 3.08 -8.59 -22.80
N GLY A 109 3.35 -7.48 -22.11
CA GLY A 109 2.96 -6.15 -22.58
C GLY A 109 3.56 -5.86 -23.96
N LEU A 110 2.86 -5.05 -24.75
CA LEU A 110 3.36 -4.52 -26.01
C LEU A 110 4.69 -3.80 -25.79
N VAL A 111 5.57 -3.82 -26.79
CA VAL A 111 6.88 -3.19 -26.74
C VAL A 111 6.94 -2.03 -27.72
N ASP A 112 7.48 -0.90 -27.25
CA ASP A 112 7.73 0.27 -28.09
C ASP A 112 8.80 -0.02 -29.14
N ASP A 113 8.54 0.38 -30.38
CA ASP A 113 9.41 0.12 -31.52
C ASP A 113 10.68 0.99 -31.49
N ILE A 114 10.64 2.13 -30.80
CA ILE A 114 11.76 3.07 -30.61
C ILE A 114 12.51 2.75 -29.32
N THR A 115 11.87 2.90 -28.16
CA THR A 115 12.51 2.81 -26.83
C THR A 115 12.77 1.39 -26.37
N ARG A 116 12.23 0.39 -27.10
CA ARG A 116 12.45 -1.04 -26.88
C ARG A 116 11.96 -1.60 -25.54
N ILE A 117 11.29 -0.81 -24.71
CA ILE A 117 10.68 -1.22 -23.45
C ILE A 117 9.18 -1.52 -23.61
N HIS A 118 8.60 -2.18 -22.60
CA HIS A 118 7.14 -2.37 -22.57
C HIS A 118 6.39 -1.04 -22.49
N LYS A 119 5.35 -0.90 -23.32
CA LYS A 119 4.39 0.18 -23.33
C LYS A 119 3.67 0.25 -22.00
N LYS A 120 3.62 1.45 -21.43
CA LYS A 120 2.82 1.74 -20.24
C LYS A 120 1.77 2.81 -20.55
N ALA A 121 0.64 2.68 -19.90
CA ALA A 121 -0.43 3.66 -19.89
C ALA A 121 -0.63 4.16 -18.47
N PHE A 122 -0.61 5.47 -18.29
CA PHE A 122 -0.97 6.13 -17.05
C PHE A 122 -2.45 6.51 -17.10
N LEU A 123 -3.27 5.99 -16.19
CA LEU A 123 -4.68 6.34 -16.11
C LEU A 123 -4.80 7.76 -15.59
N LEU A 124 -5.54 8.63 -16.28
CA LEU A 124 -5.68 10.01 -15.86
C LEU A 124 -6.97 10.64 -16.37
N ASN A 125 -7.43 11.66 -15.64
CA ASN A 125 -8.46 12.58 -16.06
C ASN A 125 -7.82 13.85 -16.59
N LYS A 126 -8.14 14.25 -17.83
CA LYS A 126 -7.61 15.49 -18.42
C LYS A 126 -8.47 16.67 -18.02
N VAL A 127 -7.84 17.81 -17.72
CA VAL A 127 -8.56 19.08 -17.41
C VAL A 127 -9.56 19.47 -18.49
N GLN A 128 -9.26 19.21 -19.77
CA GLN A 128 -10.14 19.52 -20.90
C GLN A 128 -11.49 18.78 -20.85
N ASP A 129 -11.56 17.66 -20.13
CA ASP A 129 -12.76 16.84 -20.01
C ASP A 129 -13.55 17.15 -18.72
N ILE A 130 -13.19 18.17 -17.95
CA ILE A 130 -13.74 18.44 -16.60
C ILE A 130 -15.27 18.55 -16.59
N GLU A 131 -15.90 19.25 -17.54
CA GLU A 131 -17.36 19.40 -17.56
C GLU A 131 -18.08 18.07 -17.77
N ARG A 132 -17.49 17.18 -18.59
CA ARG A 132 -17.99 15.82 -18.78
C ARG A 132 -17.76 15.01 -17.52
N ILE A 133 -16.55 15.06 -16.97
CA ILE A 133 -16.15 14.35 -15.76
C ILE A 133 -17.07 14.74 -14.60
N LEU A 134 -17.36 16.02 -14.37
CA LEU A 134 -18.24 16.52 -13.30
C LEU A 134 -19.70 16.02 -13.42
N ARG A 135 -20.12 15.50 -14.58
CA ARG A 135 -21.46 14.93 -14.84
C ARG A 135 -21.52 13.40 -14.79
N GLU A 136 -20.40 12.68 -14.73
CA GLU A 136 -20.37 11.20 -14.67
C GLU A 136 -20.65 10.67 -13.24
N ASP A 137 -21.30 9.52 -13.03
CA ASP A 137 -21.59 9.04 -11.66
C ASP A 137 -20.39 8.35 -10.95
N SER A 138 -19.32 8.02 -11.68
CA SER A 138 -18.11 7.38 -11.12
C SER A 138 -16.85 7.97 -11.77
N LYS A 139 -16.19 8.89 -11.07
CA LYS A 139 -15.38 9.94 -11.72
C LYS A 139 -13.87 9.85 -11.45
N ASP A 140 -13.48 9.25 -10.32
CA ASP A 140 -12.07 9.02 -9.94
C ASP A 140 -11.55 7.66 -10.39
N PHE A 141 -12.42 6.91 -11.07
CA PHE A 141 -12.08 5.62 -11.62
C PHE A 141 -12.19 5.64 -13.15
N ALA A 142 -11.20 5.06 -13.81
CA ALA A 142 -11.37 4.61 -15.17
C ALA A 142 -12.28 3.37 -15.18
N LYS A 143 -13.34 3.42 -15.99
CA LYS A 143 -14.20 2.25 -16.23
C LYS A 143 -13.38 1.20 -16.97
N ILE A 144 -13.36 0.00 -16.41
CA ILE A 144 -12.73 -1.17 -17.03
C ILE A 144 -13.81 -1.98 -17.69
N TYR A 145 -13.72 -2.15 -19.01
CA TYR A 145 -14.68 -2.90 -19.81
C TYR A 145 -14.21 -4.34 -20.02
N SER A 146 -15.18 -5.24 -20.11
CA SER A 146 -14.98 -6.67 -20.41
C SER A 146 -14.67 -6.98 -21.89
N GLY A 147 -14.40 -5.95 -22.70
CA GLY A 147 -14.08 -6.10 -24.12
C GLY A 147 -13.88 -4.75 -24.83
N PRO A 148 -13.33 -4.75 -26.05
CA PRO A 148 -12.98 -3.53 -26.78
C PRO A 148 -14.20 -2.81 -27.39
N LEU A 149 -15.33 -3.50 -27.55
CA LEU A 149 -16.56 -2.98 -28.17
C LEU A 149 -17.76 -2.90 -27.22
N THR A 150 -17.66 -3.50 -26.03
CA THR A 150 -18.78 -3.60 -25.07
C THR A 150 -18.79 -2.45 -24.07
N ASN A 151 -19.97 -2.01 -23.64
CA ASN A 151 -20.12 -1.07 -22.53
C ASN A 151 -20.31 -1.77 -21.18
N LYS A 152 -20.23 -3.10 -21.13
CA LYS A 152 -20.27 -3.88 -19.89
C LYS A 152 -19.01 -3.60 -19.07
N ILE A 153 -19.18 -2.86 -17.98
CA ILE A 153 -18.16 -2.58 -16.97
C ILE A 153 -17.86 -3.88 -16.22
N ALA A 154 -16.61 -4.30 -16.25
CA ALA A 154 -16.09 -5.44 -15.51
C ALA A 154 -15.53 -5.02 -14.15
N ASP A 155 -14.94 -3.82 -14.08
CA ASP A 155 -14.26 -3.30 -12.89
C ASP A 155 -14.12 -1.76 -12.98
N LYS A 156 -13.59 -1.13 -11.94
CA LYS A 156 -13.23 0.29 -11.86
C LYS A 156 -11.83 0.42 -11.28
N LYS A 157 -10.97 1.27 -11.87
CA LYS A 157 -9.60 1.48 -11.37
C LYS A 157 -9.26 2.93 -11.16
N THR A 158 -8.62 3.23 -10.04
CA THR A 158 -8.24 4.57 -9.62
C THR A 158 -7.34 5.18 -10.69
N ILE A 159 -7.58 6.46 -10.99
CA ILE A 159 -6.68 7.24 -11.84
C ILE A 159 -5.32 7.45 -11.11
N TYR A 160 -4.28 7.85 -11.84
CA TYR A 160 -2.88 7.98 -11.38
C TYR A 160 -2.14 6.66 -11.08
N GLU A 161 -2.68 5.55 -11.57
CA GLU A 161 -1.98 4.29 -11.66
C GLU A 161 -1.46 4.07 -13.07
N PHE A 162 -0.31 3.39 -13.19
CA PHE A 162 0.16 2.93 -14.49
C PHE A 162 -0.09 1.44 -14.68
N TYR A 163 -0.26 1.07 -15.93
CA TYR A 163 -0.46 -0.30 -16.34
C TYR A 163 0.36 -0.58 -17.59
N PHE A 164 0.69 -1.85 -17.81
CA PHE A 164 1.26 -2.30 -19.06
C PHE A 164 0.17 -2.44 -20.10
N VAL A 165 0.42 -1.95 -21.32
CA VAL A 165 -0.54 -2.07 -22.43
C VAL A 165 -0.30 -3.41 -23.12
N TYR A 166 -1.27 -4.31 -23.08
CA TYR A 166 -1.20 -5.63 -23.72
C TYR A 166 -1.78 -5.65 -25.13
N LYS A 167 -2.78 -4.82 -25.43
CA LYS A 167 -3.43 -4.75 -26.74
C LYS A 167 -4.08 -3.38 -26.94
N LYS A 168 -4.22 -2.95 -28.19
CA LYS A 168 -4.98 -1.76 -28.60
C LYS A 168 -6.03 -2.16 -29.62
N GLU A 169 -7.28 -1.75 -29.43
CA GLU A 169 -8.39 -2.05 -30.33
C GLU A 169 -9.52 -1.04 -30.07
N ASN A 170 -10.12 -0.48 -31.13
CA ASN A 170 -11.31 0.38 -31.05
C ASN A 170 -11.18 1.55 -30.04
N ASP A 171 -10.09 2.31 -30.11
CA ASP A 171 -9.78 3.43 -29.18
C ASP A 171 -9.74 3.02 -27.70
N ARG A 172 -9.47 1.74 -27.42
CA ARG A 172 -9.26 1.21 -26.07
C ARG A 172 -7.93 0.50 -25.93
N TYR A 173 -7.41 0.50 -24.71
CA TYR A 173 -6.23 -0.24 -24.30
C TYR A 173 -6.63 -1.40 -23.39
N LEU A 174 -6.14 -2.60 -23.68
CA LEU A 174 -6.18 -3.72 -22.73
C LEU A 174 -5.00 -3.59 -21.78
N LEU A 175 -5.28 -3.44 -20.50
CA LEU A 175 -4.28 -3.17 -19.47
C LEU A 175 -3.98 -4.39 -18.60
N GLY A 176 -2.75 -4.46 -18.08
CA GLY A 176 -2.36 -5.40 -17.05
C GLY A 176 -1.41 -4.79 -16.03
N LYS A 177 -1.44 -5.32 -14.79
CA LYS A 177 -0.64 -4.84 -13.64
C LYS A 177 0.86 -5.13 -13.80
N GLU A 178 1.20 -6.21 -14.49
CA GLU A 178 2.58 -6.67 -14.70
C GLU A 178 2.92 -6.69 -16.18
N SER A 179 4.21 -6.64 -16.53
CA SER A 179 4.68 -6.72 -17.91
C SER A 179 4.58 -8.11 -18.51
N LEU A 180 4.45 -9.14 -17.67
CA LEU A 180 4.31 -10.54 -18.04
C LEU A 180 3.12 -11.17 -17.30
N VAL A 181 2.43 -12.09 -17.96
CA VAL A 181 1.33 -12.85 -17.35
C VAL A 181 1.56 -14.34 -17.48
N SER A 182 1.36 -15.08 -16.39
CA SER A 182 1.35 -16.55 -16.40
C SER A 182 -0.08 -17.07 -16.41
N SER A 183 -0.30 -18.30 -16.90
CA SER A 183 -1.63 -18.90 -16.99
C SER A 183 -2.38 -18.96 -15.65
N SER A 184 -1.68 -19.13 -14.53
CA SER A 184 -2.29 -19.17 -13.19
C SER A 184 -2.63 -17.80 -12.62
N ARG A 185 -2.17 -16.70 -13.23
CA ARG A 185 -2.32 -15.33 -12.70
C ARG A 185 -3.09 -14.40 -13.64
N VAL A 186 -3.68 -14.92 -14.73
CA VAL A 186 -4.38 -14.11 -15.73
C VAL A 186 -5.45 -13.23 -15.11
N GLU A 187 -6.27 -13.76 -14.21
CA GLU A 187 -7.34 -13.02 -13.56
C GLU A 187 -6.81 -11.84 -12.72
N ASN A 188 -5.66 -12.03 -12.07
CA ASN A 188 -5.05 -11.05 -11.17
C ASN A 188 -4.22 -10.00 -11.92
N VAL A 189 -3.60 -10.38 -13.04
CA VAL A 189 -2.69 -9.51 -13.81
C VAL A 189 -3.45 -8.71 -14.86
N ILE A 190 -4.34 -9.33 -15.64
CA ILE A 190 -5.10 -8.63 -16.68
C ILE A 190 -6.22 -7.84 -16.01
N VAL A 191 -6.22 -6.53 -16.20
CA VAL A 191 -7.21 -5.62 -15.62
C VAL A 191 -8.45 -5.61 -16.52
N GLY A 192 -8.28 -5.13 -17.75
CA GLY A 192 -9.32 -5.08 -18.78
C GLY A 192 -9.16 -3.88 -19.70
N TRP A 193 -10.23 -3.57 -20.45
CA TRP A 193 -10.17 -2.52 -21.47
C TRP A 193 -10.49 -1.17 -20.88
N VAL A 194 -9.70 -0.15 -21.21
CA VAL A 194 -9.96 1.25 -20.84
C VAL A 194 -10.05 2.12 -22.09
N ASP A 195 -10.91 3.13 -22.08
CA ASP A 195 -10.96 4.14 -23.13
C ASP A 195 -9.62 4.91 -23.19
N ARG A 196 -9.02 5.00 -24.38
CA ARG A 196 -7.71 5.68 -24.58
C ARG A 196 -7.72 7.13 -24.09
N LYS A 197 -8.88 7.79 -24.10
CA LYS A 197 -9.03 9.16 -23.58
C LYS A 197 -8.77 9.28 -22.07
N LYS A 198 -8.93 8.19 -21.33
CA LYS A 198 -8.64 8.07 -19.89
C LYS A 198 -7.22 7.55 -19.61
N ALA A 199 -6.38 7.44 -20.64
CA ALA A 199 -5.01 6.97 -20.54
C ALA A 199 -4.04 7.91 -21.28
N ALA A 200 -2.82 8.06 -20.76
CA ALA A 200 -1.70 8.65 -21.48
C ALA A 200 -0.59 7.61 -21.64
N ASP A 201 0.00 7.54 -22.83
CA ASP A 201 1.17 6.70 -23.06
C ASP A 201 2.35 7.28 -22.25
N TRP A 202 2.95 6.47 -21.38
CA TRP A 202 4.11 6.88 -20.60
C TRP A 202 5.24 5.85 -20.80
N ASN A 203 5.96 6.03 -21.91
CA ASN A 203 6.99 5.09 -22.33
C ASN A 203 8.39 5.48 -21.86
N THR A 204 8.45 6.29 -20.79
CA THR A 204 9.68 6.59 -20.05
C THR A 204 9.47 6.14 -18.60
N ARG A 205 10.51 5.70 -17.90
CA ARG A 205 10.40 5.33 -16.47
C ARG A 205 10.77 6.50 -15.54
N ILE A 206 10.91 7.68 -16.12
CA ILE A 206 11.43 8.89 -15.49
C ILE A 206 10.28 9.85 -15.21
N ALA A 207 10.27 10.37 -14.00
CA ALA A 207 9.57 11.57 -13.64
C ALA A 207 10.56 12.68 -13.28
N LEU A 208 10.12 13.91 -13.43
CA LEU A 208 10.88 15.12 -13.19
C LEU A 208 10.41 15.76 -11.89
N GLU A 209 11.34 16.37 -11.17
CA GLU A 209 11.09 17.21 -10.00
C GLU A 209 11.98 18.45 -10.11
N PRO A 210 11.59 19.64 -9.60
CA PRO A 210 12.50 20.78 -9.55
C PRO A 210 13.82 20.38 -8.93
N ASN A 211 14.94 20.85 -9.50
CA ASN A 211 16.24 20.31 -9.16
C ASN A 211 16.55 20.48 -7.67
N PHE A 212 16.61 19.36 -6.96
CA PHE A 212 16.72 19.29 -5.50
C PHE A 212 18.17 19.15 -5.03
N ASP A 213 19.13 19.16 -5.95
CA ASP A 213 20.53 19.38 -5.61
C ASP A 213 20.66 20.69 -4.84
N GLN A 214 21.54 20.68 -3.82
CA GLN A 214 21.68 21.81 -2.92
C GLN A 214 22.10 23.08 -3.67
N LEU A 215 23.06 22.99 -4.59
CA LEU A 215 23.57 24.16 -5.31
C LEU A 215 22.53 24.69 -6.30
N ALA A 216 21.80 23.80 -6.97
CA ALA A 216 20.73 24.19 -7.88
C ALA A 216 19.56 24.86 -7.13
N PHE A 217 19.18 24.34 -5.97
CA PHE A 217 18.14 24.94 -5.14
C PHE A 217 18.55 26.32 -4.61
N GLU A 218 19.77 26.44 -4.06
CA GLU A 218 20.31 27.71 -3.57
C GLU A 218 20.43 28.75 -4.69
N GLU A 219 20.80 28.35 -5.91
CA GLU A 219 20.81 29.25 -7.08
C GLU A 219 19.42 29.85 -7.35
N ARG A 220 18.37 29.01 -7.38
CA ARG A 220 17.00 29.48 -7.61
C ARG A 220 16.45 30.28 -6.43
N GLN A 221 16.82 29.93 -5.20
CA GLN A 221 16.43 30.69 -4.01
C GLN A 221 17.03 32.10 -4.01
N ASN A 222 18.29 32.24 -4.44
CA ASN A 222 18.98 33.54 -4.53
C ASN A 222 18.53 34.37 -5.73
N ASN A 223 18.00 33.72 -6.78
CA ASN A 223 17.43 34.40 -7.93
C ASN A 223 16.10 33.75 -8.36
N PRO A 224 14.95 34.22 -7.82
CA PRO A 224 13.63 33.66 -8.11
C PRO A 224 13.18 33.74 -9.57
N ASP A 225 13.88 34.48 -10.44
CA ASP A 225 13.64 34.46 -11.89
C ASP A 225 14.14 33.16 -12.53
N LEU A 226 14.99 32.39 -11.84
CA LEU A 226 15.47 31.07 -12.25
C LEU A 226 14.57 29.93 -11.76
N ARG A 227 13.45 30.24 -11.11
CA ARG A 227 12.51 29.22 -10.60
C ARG A 227 11.94 28.37 -11.73
N VAL A 228 11.56 27.16 -11.40
CA VAL A 228 10.92 26.23 -12.32
C VAL A 228 9.47 26.64 -12.56
N ILE A 229 9.11 26.80 -13.83
CA ILE A 229 7.74 27.11 -14.27
C ILE A 229 7.31 26.09 -15.33
N GLY A 230 6.09 25.60 -15.19
CA GLY A 230 5.44 24.80 -16.22
C GLY A 230 4.64 25.69 -17.17
N PHE A 231 4.84 25.51 -18.47
CA PHE A 231 4.16 26.28 -19.52
C PHE A 231 3.08 25.46 -20.23
N THR A 232 2.09 26.11 -20.82
CA THR A 232 1.03 25.44 -21.60
C THR A 232 1.47 24.99 -23.00
N ASP A 233 2.57 25.53 -23.52
CA ASP A 233 3.04 25.25 -24.88
C ASP A 233 4.57 25.37 -25.01
N LEU A 234 5.10 24.85 -26.14
CA LEU A 234 6.53 24.91 -26.46
C LEU A 234 7.05 26.35 -26.65
N GLY A 235 6.21 27.29 -27.08
CA GLY A 235 6.62 28.68 -27.29
C GLY A 235 6.96 29.38 -25.98
N GLY A 236 6.19 29.13 -24.92
CA GLY A 236 6.43 29.67 -23.58
C GLY A 236 7.75 29.17 -22.99
N VAL A 237 7.96 27.85 -23.00
CA VAL A 237 9.18 27.24 -22.44
C VAL A 237 10.43 27.62 -23.26
N ASN A 238 10.34 27.70 -24.59
CA ASN A 238 11.47 28.12 -25.42
C ASN A 238 11.84 29.59 -25.17
N GLY A 239 10.84 30.46 -24.94
CA GLY A 239 11.08 31.83 -24.49
C GLY A 239 11.86 31.86 -23.16
N ASN A 240 11.43 31.07 -22.18
CA ASN A 240 12.11 30.98 -20.89
C ASN A 240 13.55 30.43 -20.99
N ALA A 241 13.77 29.40 -21.83
CA ALA A 241 15.10 28.84 -22.08
C ALA A 241 16.06 29.84 -22.74
N THR A 242 15.55 30.66 -23.67
CA THR A 242 16.39 31.53 -24.52
C THR A 242 16.60 32.93 -23.93
N THR A 243 15.56 33.53 -23.36
CA THR A 243 15.57 34.91 -22.85
C THR A 243 15.37 35.00 -21.34
N GLY A 244 14.92 33.93 -20.68
CA GLY A 244 14.53 33.95 -19.26
C GLY A 244 13.11 34.51 -19.04
N ALA A 245 12.41 34.91 -20.10
CA ALA A 245 11.09 35.51 -19.98
C ALA A 245 10.06 34.53 -19.42
N ILE A 246 9.21 35.02 -18.52
CA ILE A 246 8.04 34.33 -17.99
C ILE A 246 6.82 35.01 -18.59
N ILE A 247 6.06 34.28 -19.41
CA ILE A 247 4.84 34.77 -20.04
C ILE A 247 3.67 34.29 -19.19
N ASP A 248 3.09 35.17 -18.38
CA ASP A 248 2.08 34.80 -17.37
C ASP A 248 0.85 34.13 -17.99
N GLU A 249 0.41 34.51 -19.19
CA GLU A 249 -0.74 33.89 -19.88
C GLU A 249 -0.48 32.44 -20.29
N LYS A 250 0.79 32.04 -20.37
CA LYS A 250 1.23 30.69 -20.71
C LYS A 250 1.61 29.86 -19.49
N LYS A 251 1.51 30.42 -18.29
CA LYS A 251 1.86 29.73 -17.06
C LYS A 251 0.80 28.69 -16.71
N ALA A 252 1.25 27.45 -16.53
CA ALA A 252 0.42 26.31 -16.18
C ALA A 252 0.69 25.78 -14.77
N TRP A 253 1.90 26.01 -14.24
CA TRP A 253 2.35 25.55 -12.92
C TRP A 253 3.48 26.46 -12.39
N ASP A 254 3.46 26.82 -11.11
CA ASP A 254 4.42 27.78 -10.48
C ASP A 254 4.69 27.43 -8.98
N ASN A 255 4.71 26.13 -8.65
CA ASN A 255 4.86 25.65 -7.27
C ASN A 255 6.30 25.13 -7.02
N ASP A 256 7.33 25.84 -7.49
CA ASP A 256 8.73 25.48 -7.19
C ASP A 256 8.95 25.42 -5.66
N PRO A 257 9.57 24.36 -5.11
CA PRO A 257 9.91 24.24 -3.69
C PRO A 257 10.54 25.49 -3.06
N ILE A 258 11.26 26.33 -3.81
CA ILE A 258 11.80 27.59 -3.27
C ILE A 258 10.72 28.57 -2.77
N ASN A 259 9.49 28.46 -3.28
CA ASN A 259 8.33 29.31 -2.95
C ASN A 259 7.40 28.67 -1.91
N ILE A 260 7.75 27.48 -1.41
CA ILE A 260 6.91 26.70 -0.50
C ILE A 260 7.56 26.67 0.87
N SER A 261 6.75 26.82 1.92
CA SER A 261 7.24 26.72 3.29
C SER A 261 7.71 25.29 3.60
N SER A 262 8.83 25.15 4.30
CA SER A 262 9.49 23.86 4.54
C SER A 262 8.61 22.83 5.25
N ASN A 263 7.64 23.26 6.07
CA ASN A 263 6.67 22.38 6.73
C ASN A 263 5.66 21.70 5.76
N LYS A 264 5.55 22.19 4.52
CA LYS A 264 4.77 21.57 3.45
C LYS A 264 5.61 20.66 2.57
N LEU A 265 6.94 20.73 2.67
CA LEU A 265 7.90 19.91 1.93
C LEU A 265 8.32 18.68 2.74
N ALA A 266 9.14 17.83 2.15
CA ALA A 266 9.68 16.66 2.83
C ALA A 266 10.58 17.07 4.01
N SER A 267 10.37 16.45 5.16
CA SER A 267 11.13 16.64 6.40
C SER A 267 12.59 16.20 6.28
N SER A 268 12.88 15.07 5.62
CA SER A 268 14.25 14.59 5.40
C SER A 268 15.01 15.40 4.35
N ASN A 269 14.31 16.05 3.42
CA ASN A 269 14.89 16.92 2.41
C ASN A 269 13.91 18.03 2.00
N PRO A 270 13.95 19.20 2.64
CA PRO A 270 13.02 20.30 2.39
C PRO A 270 13.29 21.05 1.07
N ARG A 271 14.04 20.47 0.15
CA ARG A 271 14.16 20.90 -1.25
C ARG A 271 13.25 20.11 -2.19
N ARG A 272 12.58 19.06 -1.66
CA ARG A 272 11.73 18.12 -2.40
C ARG A 272 10.30 18.17 -1.89
N PHE A 273 9.36 17.83 -2.76
CA PHE A 273 7.98 17.60 -2.33
C PHE A 273 7.88 16.34 -1.47
N LYS A 274 6.82 16.23 -0.67
CA LYS A 274 6.44 14.97 -0.02
C LYS A 274 6.15 13.88 -1.05
N GLY A 275 6.23 12.61 -0.65
CA GLY A 275 6.04 11.47 -1.55
C GLY A 275 4.64 11.39 -2.17
N SER A 276 3.64 11.87 -1.44
CA SER A 276 2.24 11.95 -1.91
C SER A 276 1.99 12.96 -3.04
N VAL A 277 2.93 13.86 -3.34
CA VAL A 277 2.84 14.74 -4.53
C VAL A 277 3.31 13.98 -5.77
N VAL A 278 2.47 13.89 -6.79
CA VAL A 278 2.81 13.21 -8.05
C VAL A 278 3.89 14.00 -8.79
N ARG A 279 4.98 13.33 -9.16
CA ARG A 279 6.06 13.93 -9.94
C ARG A 279 5.70 14.02 -11.42
N PHE A 280 6.40 14.88 -12.16
CA PHE A 280 6.06 15.20 -13.55
C PHE A 280 6.53 14.07 -14.49
N PRO A 281 5.66 13.17 -15.01
CA PRO A 281 6.10 12.09 -15.88
C PRO A 281 6.74 12.65 -17.16
N MET A 282 7.95 12.23 -17.49
CA MET A 282 8.62 12.70 -18.71
C MET A 282 7.96 12.04 -19.93
N LEU A 283 7.08 12.75 -20.65
CA LEU A 283 6.40 12.17 -21.81
C LEU A 283 7.26 12.24 -23.08
N LYS A 284 8.04 13.32 -23.23
CA LYS A 284 8.93 13.53 -24.38
C LYS A 284 10.04 14.52 -24.06
N SER A 285 11.20 14.33 -24.67
CA SER A 285 12.34 15.26 -24.61
C SER A 285 12.48 16.10 -25.89
N TYR A 286 12.69 17.40 -25.73
CA TYR A 286 13.08 18.36 -26.77
C TYR A 286 14.45 18.97 -26.44
N PRO A 287 15.12 19.70 -27.35
CA PRO A 287 16.44 20.27 -27.07
C PRO A 287 16.53 21.08 -25.77
N ASP A 288 15.57 21.98 -25.51
CA ASP A 288 15.56 22.87 -24.35
C ASP A 288 14.41 22.61 -23.35
N ALA A 289 13.56 21.63 -23.63
CA ALA A 289 12.33 21.41 -22.88
C ALA A 289 11.96 19.93 -22.73
N PHE A 290 11.10 19.65 -21.75
CA PHE A 290 10.40 18.39 -21.57
C PHE A 290 8.89 18.62 -21.75
N GLN A 291 8.23 17.70 -22.44
CA GLN A 291 6.78 17.55 -22.37
C GLN A 291 6.45 16.66 -21.18
N SER A 292 5.48 17.09 -20.40
CA SER A 292 5.09 16.42 -19.17
C SER A 292 3.62 16.71 -18.86
N GLY A 293 3.19 16.36 -17.66
CA GLY A 293 1.99 16.97 -17.08
C GLY A 293 2.07 17.04 -15.58
N ALA A 294 1.15 17.83 -15.04
CA ALA A 294 1.11 18.17 -13.63
C ALA A 294 -0.33 18.12 -13.14
N ILE A 295 -0.48 17.84 -11.84
CA ILE A 295 -1.69 18.11 -11.09
C ILE A 295 -1.51 19.50 -10.49
N GLY A 296 -2.27 20.48 -10.98
CA GLY A 296 -2.18 21.85 -10.47
C GLY A 296 -2.99 22.01 -9.19
N GLU A 297 -4.29 21.73 -9.31
CA GLU A 297 -5.25 21.77 -8.23
C GLU A 297 -6.12 20.51 -8.28
N ILE A 298 -6.39 19.93 -7.12
CA ILE A 298 -7.34 18.87 -6.94
C ILE A 298 -8.71 19.53 -6.81
N GLN A 299 -9.60 19.30 -7.77
CA GLN A 299 -10.96 19.83 -7.71
C GLN A 299 -11.75 19.02 -6.70
N THR A 300 -12.47 19.68 -5.79
CA THR A 300 -13.31 18.97 -4.82
C THR A 300 -14.77 19.29 -5.09
N LYS A 301 -15.64 18.30 -4.94
CA LYS A 301 -17.08 18.49 -5.05
C LYS A 301 -17.73 18.02 -3.76
N SER A 302 -18.28 19.01 -3.06
CA SER A 302 -19.03 18.77 -1.84
C SER A 302 -20.36 18.07 -2.11
N MET A 303 -20.95 17.53 -1.05
CA MET A 303 -22.29 16.92 -1.08
C MET A 303 -23.39 17.86 -1.61
N LYS A 304 -23.20 19.18 -1.53
CA LYS A 304 -24.15 20.18 -2.06
C LYS A 304 -23.86 20.59 -3.50
N ASP A 305 -23.12 19.78 -4.23
CA ASP A 305 -22.64 20.04 -5.59
C ASP A 305 -21.78 21.32 -5.74
N VAL A 306 -21.27 21.88 -4.64
CA VAL A 306 -20.34 23.02 -4.69
C VAL A 306 -18.96 22.51 -5.07
N VAL A 307 -18.40 23.07 -6.14
CA VAL A 307 -17.04 22.77 -6.62
C VAL A 307 -16.05 23.76 -6.00
N ASN A 308 -15.03 23.22 -5.33
CA ASN A 308 -13.88 23.94 -4.78
C ASN A 308 -12.59 23.33 -5.33
N SER A 309 -11.44 23.77 -4.82
CA SER A 309 -10.16 23.14 -5.11
C SER A 309 -9.19 23.18 -3.94
N VAL A 310 -8.25 22.25 -3.91
CA VAL A 310 -7.13 22.20 -2.97
C VAL A 310 -5.82 22.02 -3.74
N SER A 311 -4.75 22.69 -3.32
CA SER A 311 -3.44 22.49 -3.94
C SER A 311 -2.92 21.09 -3.61
N GLU A 312 -2.25 20.44 -4.55
CA GLU A 312 -1.68 19.10 -4.33
C GLU A 312 -0.67 19.10 -3.16
N VAL A 313 0.10 20.19 -3.02
CA VAL A 313 1.07 20.37 -1.94
C VAL A 313 0.38 20.42 -0.57
N ASP A 314 -0.72 21.16 -0.43
CA ASP A 314 -1.47 21.21 0.83
C ASP A 314 -2.12 19.87 1.12
N TYR A 315 -2.74 19.25 0.11
CA TYR A 315 -3.38 17.94 0.26
C TYR A 315 -2.39 16.85 0.68
N SER A 316 -1.16 16.89 0.16
CA SER A 316 -0.08 15.97 0.56
C SER A 316 0.17 15.97 2.07
N GLY A 317 -0.03 17.12 2.75
CA GLY A 317 0.09 17.19 4.20
C GLY A 317 -1.00 16.41 4.95
N ILE A 318 -2.20 16.33 4.40
CA ILE A 318 -3.31 15.52 4.93
C ILE A 318 -2.98 14.03 4.72
N VAL A 319 -2.54 13.68 3.50
CA VAL A 319 -2.18 12.32 3.11
C VAL A 319 -1.04 11.76 3.96
N GLU A 320 0.04 12.51 4.18
CA GLU A 320 1.13 12.10 5.09
C GLU A 320 0.65 11.99 6.54
N GLY A 321 -0.31 12.83 6.95
CA GLY A 321 -1.03 12.67 8.21
C GLY A 321 -1.60 11.27 8.35
N VAL A 322 -2.45 10.86 7.41
CA VAL A 322 -3.10 9.54 7.42
C VAL A 322 -2.09 8.40 7.35
N LYS A 323 -1.06 8.51 6.48
CA LYS A 323 0.01 7.50 6.39
C LYS A 323 0.71 7.25 7.73
N GLU A 324 1.07 8.30 8.45
CA GLU A 324 1.71 8.16 9.76
C GLU A 324 0.85 7.36 10.76
N SER A 325 -0.46 7.57 10.76
CA SER A 325 -1.36 6.83 11.66
C SER A 325 -1.70 5.43 11.18
N SER A 326 -1.70 5.22 9.87
CA SER A 326 -1.88 3.89 9.27
C SER A 326 -0.78 2.90 9.68
N THR A 327 0.33 3.37 10.28
CA THR A 327 1.34 2.46 10.87
C THR A 327 0.75 1.51 11.92
N SER A 328 -0.32 1.90 12.61
CA SER A 328 -1.03 1.02 13.55
C SER A 328 -1.76 -0.15 12.89
N ARG A 329 -2.03 -0.09 11.59
CA ARG A 329 -2.68 -1.15 10.80
C ARG A 329 -1.93 -2.47 10.86
N ASP A 330 -0.60 -2.41 10.74
CA ASP A 330 0.26 -3.59 10.58
C ASP A 330 1.06 -3.93 11.86
N ASN A 331 0.88 -3.16 12.93
CA ASN A 331 1.64 -3.32 14.18
C ASN A 331 0.67 -3.46 15.36
N TYR A 332 0.65 -4.63 15.99
CA TYR A 332 -0.27 -4.99 17.06
C TYR A 332 0.45 -5.21 18.39
N ASN A 333 -0.16 -4.74 19.47
CA ASN A 333 0.18 -5.08 20.83
C ASN A 333 -0.94 -5.95 21.39
N VAL A 334 -0.66 -7.20 21.75
CA VAL A 334 -1.63 -8.08 22.40
C VAL A 334 -1.18 -8.34 23.84
N PHE A 335 -1.98 -7.87 24.79
CA PHE A 335 -1.66 -7.92 26.22
C PHE A 335 -2.72 -8.69 27.01
N PHE A 336 -2.28 -9.64 27.85
CA PHE A 336 -3.16 -10.43 28.73
C PHE A 336 -2.95 -10.02 30.19
N LEU A 337 -3.94 -9.39 30.81
CA LEU A 337 -3.98 -9.14 32.26
C LEU A 337 -4.84 -10.23 32.92
N ILE A 338 -4.21 -11.09 33.72
CA ILE A 338 -4.79 -12.34 34.19
C ILE A 338 -4.87 -12.35 35.72
N GLU A 339 -6.03 -12.64 36.28
CA GLU A 339 -6.19 -12.90 37.71
C GLU A 339 -5.50 -14.26 38.05
N GLY A 340 -4.52 -14.20 38.95
CA GLY A 340 -3.64 -15.31 39.32
C GLY A 340 -4.14 -16.17 40.47
N THR A 341 -5.46 -16.31 40.66
CA THR A 341 -6.05 -17.11 41.74
C THR A 341 -6.11 -18.60 41.38
N ARG A 342 -6.16 -19.47 42.41
CA ARG A 342 -6.19 -20.93 42.23
C ARG A 342 -7.30 -21.41 41.28
N GLN A 343 -8.44 -20.74 41.30
CA GLN A 343 -9.59 -21.13 40.48
C GLN A 343 -9.33 -20.91 38.97
N LEU A 344 -8.49 -19.92 38.63
CA LEU A 344 -8.16 -19.61 37.23
C LEU A 344 -6.99 -20.42 36.68
N ALA A 345 -6.30 -21.20 37.52
CA ALA A 345 -5.18 -22.05 37.10
C ALA A 345 -5.54 -22.94 35.90
N LYS A 346 -6.80 -23.42 35.82
CA LYS A 346 -7.26 -24.26 34.71
C LYS A 346 -7.34 -23.53 33.37
N TYR A 347 -7.47 -22.20 33.33
CA TYR A 347 -7.60 -21.43 32.07
C TYR A 347 -6.24 -21.01 31.48
N LYS A 348 -5.15 -21.25 32.22
CA LYS A 348 -3.79 -20.91 31.81
C LYS A 348 -3.42 -21.45 30.43
N GLN A 349 -3.79 -22.70 30.15
CA GLN A 349 -3.48 -23.32 28.84
C GLN A 349 -4.22 -22.65 27.68
N SER A 350 -5.44 -22.16 27.89
CA SER A 350 -6.20 -21.44 26.86
C SER A 350 -5.47 -20.17 26.42
N VAL A 351 -4.95 -19.39 27.38
CA VAL A 351 -4.18 -18.17 27.08
C VAL A 351 -2.89 -18.50 26.34
N LEU A 352 -2.18 -19.55 26.77
CA LEU A 352 -0.95 -20.00 26.11
C LEU A 352 -1.22 -20.43 24.65
N ASN A 353 -2.26 -21.23 24.43
CA ASN A 353 -2.65 -21.66 23.09
C ASN A 353 -3.00 -20.49 22.18
N THR A 354 -3.75 -19.49 22.70
CA THR A 354 -4.07 -18.28 21.93
C THR A 354 -2.79 -17.54 21.54
N ILE A 355 -1.82 -17.37 22.46
CA ILE A 355 -0.53 -16.74 22.15
C ILE A 355 0.23 -17.50 21.06
N GLU A 356 0.23 -18.84 21.11
CA GLU A 356 0.86 -19.68 20.09
C GLU A 356 0.23 -19.48 18.70
N ASN A 357 -1.09 -19.31 18.65
CA ASN A 357 -1.89 -19.20 17.42
C ASN A 357 -1.97 -17.78 16.83
N LEU A 358 -1.54 -16.74 17.56
CA LEU A 358 -1.66 -15.34 17.14
C LEU A 358 -1.12 -15.07 15.72
N GLU A 359 0.06 -15.59 15.40
CA GLU A 359 0.67 -15.41 14.06
C GLU A 359 -0.17 -16.04 12.94
N ARG A 360 -0.83 -17.18 13.21
CA ARG A 360 -1.73 -17.82 12.25
C ARG A 360 -2.99 -16.99 12.03
N ASN A 361 -3.48 -16.31 13.06
CA ASN A 361 -4.71 -15.54 13.00
C ASN A 361 -4.50 -14.21 12.27
N PHE A 362 -3.35 -13.55 12.48
CA PHE A 362 -3.03 -12.27 11.81
C PHE A 362 -2.41 -12.43 10.41
N GLY A 363 -1.66 -13.51 10.15
CA GLY A 363 -0.90 -13.71 8.91
C GLY A 363 0.53 -13.16 8.96
N ASP A 364 1.33 -13.50 7.94
CA ASP A 364 2.79 -13.28 7.93
C ASP A 364 3.24 -11.81 7.82
N GLU A 365 2.35 -10.91 7.38
CA GLU A 365 2.70 -9.49 7.12
C GLU A 365 2.56 -8.60 8.36
N VAL A 366 1.87 -9.08 9.40
CA VAL A 366 1.56 -8.34 10.62
C VAL A 366 2.66 -8.53 11.67
N LYS A 367 3.04 -7.43 12.34
CA LYS A 367 4.03 -7.43 13.42
C LYS A 367 3.34 -7.40 14.77
N ILE A 368 3.62 -8.39 15.61
CA ILE A 368 2.96 -8.57 16.90
C ILE A 368 3.97 -8.41 18.04
N ARG A 369 3.61 -7.62 19.05
CA ARG A 369 4.21 -7.64 20.38
C ARG A 369 3.28 -8.31 21.37
N TYR A 370 3.86 -9.14 22.21
CA TYR A 370 3.18 -9.97 23.19
C TYR A 370 3.50 -9.47 24.60
N GLY A 371 2.49 -9.36 25.45
CA GLY A 371 2.67 -8.98 26.85
C GLY A 371 1.69 -9.72 27.75
N ALA A 372 2.06 -9.90 29.01
CA ALA A 372 1.15 -10.45 29.99
C ALA A 372 1.48 -9.95 31.39
N ALA A 373 0.47 -9.88 32.24
CA ALA A 373 0.61 -9.63 33.67
C ALA A 373 -0.30 -10.56 34.46
N VAL A 374 0.15 -10.96 35.64
CA VAL A 374 -0.62 -11.76 36.59
C VAL A 374 -0.82 -10.92 37.84
N TYR A 375 -2.07 -10.77 38.26
CA TYR A 375 -2.43 -9.97 39.43
C TYR A 375 -3.26 -10.75 40.43
N ARG A 376 -3.17 -10.36 41.69
CA ARG A 376 -3.92 -10.95 42.81
C ARG A 376 -4.46 -9.83 43.68
N ASP A 377 -4.72 -10.15 44.95
CA ASP A 377 -5.21 -9.19 45.92
C ASP A 377 -4.10 -8.66 46.85
N THR A 378 -4.37 -7.56 47.54
CA THR A 378 -3.40 -6.80 48.34
C THR A 378 -2.67 -7.61 49.44
N PRO A 379 -3.27 -8.63 50.10
CA PRO A 379 -2.55 -9.47 51.06
C PRO A 379 -1.33 -10.19 50.47
N GLU A 380 -1.34 -10.47 49.16
CA GLU A 380 -0.26 -11.18 48.47
C GLU A 380 0.98 -10.32 48.22
N GLU A 381 0.93 -9.02 48.53
CA GLU A 381 2.12 -8.14 48.51
C GLU A 381 3.20 -8.64 49.48
N GLN A 382 2.83 -9.28 50.59
CA GLN A 382 3.75 -9.76 51.63
C GLN A 382 4.77 -10.78 51.12
N ILE A 383 4.44 -11.49 50.03
CA ILE A 383 5.29 -12.47 49.37
C ILE A 383 5.68 -12.05 47.94
N GLY A 384 5.42 -10.79 47.58
CA GLY A 384 5.76 -10.23 46.26
C GLY A 384 4.89 -10.77 45.12
N LYS A 385 3.68 -11.25 45.41
CA LYS A 385 2.76 -11.87 44.42
C LYS A 385 1.53 -11.01 44.08
N LEU A 386 1.49 -9.77 44.54
CA LEU A 386 0.43 -8.82 44.21
C LEU A 386 0.31 -8.59 42.69
N PHE A 387 1.43 -8.34 42.01
CA PHE A 387 1.48 -8.05 40.58
C PHE A 387 2.82 -8.46 39.97
N GLU A 388 2.76 -9.26 38.91
CA GLU A 388 3.91 -9.75 38.15
C GLU A 388 3.67 -9.40 36.67
N ILE A 389 4.68 -8.90 35.94
CA ILE A 389 4.51 -8.46 34.55
C ILE A 389 5.68 -8.86 33.65
N GLN A 390 5.34 -9.33 32.46
CA GLN A 390 6.20 -9.35 31.28
C GLN A 390 5.71 -8.27 30.30
N PRO A 391 6.45 -7.14 30.16
CA PRO A 391 6.10 -6.08 29.21
C PRO A 391 6.07 -6.58 27.77
N LEU A 392 5.47 -5.77 26.89
CA LEU A 392 5.35 -6.04 25.45
C LEU A 392 6.71 -6.29 24.79
N VAL A 393 6.89 -7.46 24.20
CA VAL A 393 8.11 -7.89 23.47
C VAL A 393 7.75 -8.60 22.17
N ASN A 394 8.65 -8.58 21.18
CA ASN A 394 8.46 -9.30 19.90
C ASN A 394 8.58 -10.84 20.06
N ASP A 395 9.26 -11.30 21.11
CA ASP A 395 9.56 -12.72 21.33
C ASP A 395 8.47 -13.38 22.18
N LYS A 396 7.52 -14.07 21.54
CA LYS A 396 6.41 -14.75 22.22
C LYS A 396 6.86 -15.80 23.24
N ALA A 397 8.03 -16.41 23.06
CA ALA A 397 8.53 -17.44 23.98
C ALA A 397 8.80 -16.87 25.38
N LYS A 398 9.21 -15.60 25.49
CA LYS A 398 9.38 -14.93 26.80
C LYS A 398 8.07 -14.82 27.56
N VAL A 399 6.98 -14.48 26.86
CA VAL A 399 5.65 -14.34 27.47
C VAL A 399 5.06 -15.70 27.84
N ILE A 400 5.21 -16.69 26.96
CA ILE A 400 4.83 -18.09 27.26
C ILE A 400 5.56 -18.60 28.51
N ASN A 401 6.87 -18.38 28.60
CA ASN A 401 7.66 -18.78 29.77
C ASN A 401 7.23 -18.05 31.04
N PHE A 402 6.98 -16.74 30.95
CA PHE A 402 6.45 -15.95 32.07
C PHE A 402 5.14 -16.52 32.60
N ILE A 403 4.16 -16.76 31.71
CA ILE A 403 2.86 -17.34 32.11
C ILE A 403 3.08 -18.72 32.70
N ASN A 404 3.87 -19.60 32.05
CA ASN A 404 4.17 -20.94 32.55
C ASN A 404 4.77 -20.96 33.96
N GLN A 405 5.65 -20.01 34.29
CA GLN A 405 6.27 -19.89 35.61
C GLN A 405 5.37 -19.21 36.66
N ALA A 406 4.35 -18.45 36.24
CA ALA A 406 3.43 -17.81 37.17
C ALA A 406 2.60 -18.85 37.95
N GLU A 407 2.61 -18.71 39.28
CA GLU A 407 1.93 -19.60 40.23
C GLU A 407 0.49 -19.15 40.47
N PHE A 408 -0.51 -19.92 40.09
CA PHE A 408 -1.90 -19.53 40.30
C PHE A 408 -2.38 -20.05 41.66
N ASP A 409 -2.29 -19.20 42.69
CA ASP A 409 -2.63 -19.57 44.07
C ASP A 409 -3.06 -18.36 44.93
N GLN A 410 -3.50 -18.63 46.16
CA GLN A 410 -3.79 -17.66 47.22
C GLN A 410 -3.09 -18.13 48.51
N TRP A 411 -2.25 -17.28 49.10
CA TRP A 411 -1.43 -17.64 50.27
C TRP A 411 -1.88 -16.91 51.53
N HIS A 412 -2.26 -15.65 51.41
CA HIS A 412 -2.67 -14.77 52.50
C HIS A 412 -4.06 -14.18 52.31
N ASP A 413 -4.56 -14.19 51.07
CA ASP A 413 -5.91 -13.79 50.73
C ASP A 413 -6.94 -14.86 51.12
N ASN A 414 -8.01 -14.41 51.80
CA ASN A 414 -9.12 -15.25 52.24
C ASN A 414 -10.48 -14.73 51.76
N ASP A 415 -10.51 -13.70 50.91
CA ASP A 415 -11.74 -13.14 50.38
C ASP A 415 -11.88 -13.35 48.86
N GLU A 416 -12.95 -12.79 48.30
CA GLU A 416 -13.33 -12.97 46.90
C GLU A 416 -12.99 -11.75 46.04
N TYR A 417 -12.31 -10.73 46.57
CA TYR A 417 -11.98 -9.50 45.86
C TYR A 417 -10.51 -9.47 45.43
N THR A 418 -10.18 -8.60 44.49
CA THR A 418 -8.81 -8.48 43.94
C THR A 418 -8.33 -7.04 43.90
N ALA A 419 -7.04 -6.82 43.63
CA ALA A 419 -6.47 -5.48 43.43
C ALA A 419 -6.45 -5.08 41.95
N LEU A 420 -7.57 -5.27 41.24
CA LEU A 420 -7.62 -5.06 39.79
C LEU A 420 -7.29 -3.62 39.37
N TYR A 421 -7.78 -2.60 40.06
CA TYR A 421 -7.51 -1.20 39.69
C TYR A 421 -6.00 -0.91 39.78
N TYR A 422 -5.36 -1.40 40.83
CA TYR A 422 -3.90 -1.35 40.96
C TYR A 422 -3.22 -2.06 39.78
N ALA A 423 -3.64 -3.29 39.46
CA ALA A 423 -3.07 -4.07 38.38
C ALA A 423 -3.24 -3.42 36.99
N MET A 424 -4.42 -2.86 36.71
CA MET A 424 -4.69 -2.10 35.48
C MET A 424 -3.77 -0.88 35.36
N ASN A 425 -3.59 -0.13 36.45
CA ASN A 425 -2.68 1.01 36.47
C ASN A 425 -1.22 0.58 36.23
N GLU A 426 -0.75 -0.43 36.94
CA GLU A 426 0.62 -0.94 36.78
C GLU A 426 0.87 -1.52 35.39
N MET A 427 -0.12 -2.23 34.82
CA MET A 427 -0.08 -2.72 33.44
C MET A 427 0.09 -1.55 32.45
N LEU A 428 -0.69 -0.48 32.57
CA LEU A 428 -0.61 0.66 31.65
C LEU A 428 0.71 1.41 31.78
N LEU A 429 1.26 1.52 33.00
CA LEU A 429 2.54 2.20 33.25
C LEU A 429 3.75 1.37 32.81
N LYS A 430 3.71 0.04 32.98
CA LYS A 430 4.88 -0.85 32.78
C LYS A 430 4.79 -1.71 31.52
N GLY A 431 3.62 -1.78 30.87
CA GLY A 431 3.36 -2.66 29.74
C GLY A 431 4.06 -2.28 28.44
N SER A 432 4.59 -1.05 28.32
CA SER A 432 5.26 -0.51 27.11
C SER A 432 4.35 -0.39 25.86
N PHE A 433 3.09 -0.02 26.09
CA PHE A 433 2.13 0.32 25.03
C PHE A 433 2.57 1.57 24.25
N SER A 434 2.10 1.68 23.01
CA SER A 434 2.33 2.84 22.15
C SER A 434 1.12 3.12 21.26
N ASP A 435 0.91 4.38 20.92
CA ASP A 435 -0.20 4.88 20.09
C ASP A 435 -0.01 4.63 18.59
N ASN A 436 1.19 4.22 18.17
CA ASN A 436 1.50 3.77 16.81
C ASN A 436 1.26 2.27 16.57
N HIS A 437 0.60 1.58 17.50
CA HIS A 437 0.18 0.19 17.37
C HIS A 437 -1.33 0.07 17.65
N THR A 438 -1.97 -0.94 17.08
CA THR A 438 -3.28 -1.39 17.53
C THR A 438 -3.12 -2.11 18.87
N ASN A 439 -3.68 -1.54 19.95
CA ASN A 439 -3.52 -2.05 21.31
C ASN A 439 -4.73 -2.92 21.71
N ILE A 440 -4.53 -4.23 21.83
CA ILE A 440 -5.54 -5.20 22.26
C ILE A 440 -5.21 -5.65 23.70
N ILE A 441 -6.18 -5.50 24.60
CA ILE A 441 -6.03 -5.85 26.01
C ILE A 441 -7.14 -6.82 26.43
N PHE A 442 -6.74 -8.02 26.82
CA PHE A 442 -7.62 -9.00 27.47
C PHE A 442 -7.50 -8.89 28.98
N LEU A 443 -8.59 -8.54 29.64
CA LEU A 443 -8.76 -8.58 31.08
C LEU A 443 -9.48 -9.88 31.45
N ILE A 444 -8.73 -10.85 32.00
CA ILE A 444 -9.21 -12.20 32.30
C ILE A 444 -9.25 -12.40 33.81
N GLY A 445 -10.43 -12.64 34.35
CA GLY A 445 -10.63 -12.73 35.80
C GLY A 445 -12.02 -13.22 36.15
N ASN A 446 -12.34 -13.25 37.44
CA ASN A 446 -13.69 -13.53 37.93
C ASN A 446 -14.18 -12.47 38.89
N ASN A 447 -13.26 -11.83 39.61
CA ASN A 447 -13.55 -11.12 40.84
C ASN A 447 -13.29 -9.63 40.70
N ALA A 448 -14.19 -8.82 41.23
CA ALA A 448 -14.09 -7.37 41.16
C ALA A 448 -13.01 -6.82 42.11
N ASP A 449 -12.70 -5.54 41.90
CA ASP A 449 -11.75 -4.83 42.74
C ASP A 449 -12.25 -4.70 44.20
N TYR A 450 -11.35 -4.83 45.17
CA TYR A 450 -11.67 -4.77 46.59
C TYR A 450 -12.29 -3.43 47.03
N LYS A 451 -12.18 -2.36 46.23
CA LYS A 451 -12.89 -1.10 46.49
C LYS A 451 -14.42 -1.25 46.53
N PHE A 452 -14.96 -2.34 45.97
CA PHE A 452 -16.38 -2.65 46.03
C PHE A 452 -16.80 -3.36 47.32
N ASP A 453 -15.84 -3.81 48.13
CA ASP A 453 -16.06 -4.15 49.52
C ASP A 453 -15.98 -2.89 50.40
N ARG A 454 -17.05 -2.63 51.18
CA ARG A 454 -17.15 -1.38 51.96
C ARG A 454 -16.12 -1.33 53.09
N ALA A 455 -15.88 -2.46 53.75
CA ALA A 455 -14.98 -2.51 54.90
C ALA A 455 -13.53 -2.38 54.44
N ARG A 456 -13.13 -3.11 53.39
CA ARG A 456 -11.78 -3.00 52.82
C ARG A 456 -11.49 -1.64 52.22
N LYS A 457 -12.46 -1.05 51.52
CA LYS A 457 -12.31 0.33 51.02
C LYS A 457 -12.05 1.30 52.17
N GLN A 458 -12.83 1.23 53.24
CA GLN A 458 -12.65 2.12 54.39
C GLN A 458 -11.28 1.94 55.04
N LEU A 459 -10.85 0.69 55.28
CA LEU A 459 -9.54 0.39 55.84
C LEU A 459 -8.41 0.92 54.97
N ALA A 460 -8.48 0.71 53.65
CA ALA A 460 -7.50 1.22 52.70
C ALA A 460 -7.44 2.76 52.66
N GLN A 461 -8.58 3.44 52.84
CA GLN A 461 -8.62 4.91 52.97
C GLN A 461 -7.97 5.39 54.27
N GLU A 462 -8.26 4.73 55.39
CA GLU A 462 -7.68 5.05 56.70
C GLU A 462 -6.16 4.83 56.74
N SER A 463 -5.67 3.80 56.05
CA SER A 463 -4.24 3.48 55.95
C SER A 463 -3.51 4.20 54.81
N ASN A 464 -4.21 4.99 53.99
CA ASN A 464 -3.67 5.59 52.76
C ASN A 464 -2.96 4.56 51.86
N ASP A 465 -3.62 3.41 51.65
CA ASP A 465 -3.09 2.30 50.87
C ASP A 465 -2.89 2.72 49.39
N LYS A 466 -1.66 2.53 48.89
CA LYS A 466 -1.26 2.85 47.52
C LYS A 466 -2.00 2.04 46.45
N THR A 467 -2.60 0.91 46.83
CA THR A 467 -3.36 0.03 45.93
C THR A 467 -4.80 0.50 45.73
N LEU A 468 -5.29 1.43 46.56
CA LEU A 468 -6.63 2.00 46.43
C LEU A 468 -6.59 3.11 45.37
N LEU A 469 -6.88 2.74 44.12
CA LEU A 469 -6.88 3.68 43.00
C LEU A 469 -8.29 4.05 42.55
N GLU A 470 -8.40 5.27 42.00
CA GLU A 470 -9.58 5.70 41.27
C GLU A 470 -9.46 5.41 39.77
N ALA A 471 -10.60 5.33 39.09
CA ALA A 471 -10.63 4.93 37.69
C ALA A 471 -10.01 5.98 36.75
N ASP A 472 -9.93 7.26 37.16
CA ASP A 472 -9.66 8.36 36.23
C ASP A 472 -8.34 8.21 35.48
N GLY A 473 -7.22 7.99 36.18
CA GLY A 473 -5.92 7.81 35.52
C GLY A 473 -5.85 6.56 34.63
N ILE A 474 -6.56 5.49 35.02
CA ILE A 474 -6.64 4.25 34.22
C ILE A 474 -7.40 4.53 32.92
N LEU A 475 -8.54 5.20 33.02
CA LEU A 475 -9.39 5.53 31.87
C LEU A 475 -8.69 6.52 30.91
N ASP A 476 -7.93 7.50 31.42
CA ASP A 476 -7.12 8.40 30.59
C ASP A 476 -6.05 7.63 29.80
N ASN A 477 -5.34 6.72 30.48
CA ASN A 477 -4.30 5.92 29.83
C ASN A 477 -4.88 4.94 28.80
N LEU A 478 -6.02 4.30 29.08
CA LEU A 478 -6.74 3.45 28.11
C LEU A 478 -7.19 4.24 26.87
N ALA A 479 -7.74 5.44 27.09
CA ALA A 479 -8.17 6.33 26.00
C ALA A 479 -6.98 6.79 25.16
N LYS A 480 -5.87 7.17 25.79
CA LYS A 480 -4.65 7.65 25.12
C LYS A 480 -4.05 6.61 24.16
N ILE A 481 -4.03 5.34 24.55
CA ILE A 481 -3.52 4.25 23.70
C ILE A 481 -4.58 3.68 22.75
N ASN A 482 -5.80 4.24 22.74
CA ASN A 482 -6.94 3.71 21.99
C ASN A 482 -7.14 2.20 22.16
N ALA A 483 -7.18 1.75 23.42
CA ALA A 483 -7.21 0.32 23.74
C ALA A 483 -8.50 -0.35 23.22
N HIS A 484 -8.35 -1.43 22.45
CA HIS A 484 -9.40 -2.43 22.27
C HIS A 484 -9.42 -3.28 23.54
N LEU A 485 -10.44 -3.08 24.39
CA LEU A 485 -10.49 -3.68 25.72
C LEU A 485 -11.55 -4.78 25.78
N ILE A 486 -11.12 -5.98 26.14
CA ILE A 486 -11.97 -7.17 26.21
C ILE A 486 -11.97 -7.65 27.66
N ALA A 487 -13.13 -7.62 28.32
CA ALA A 487 -13.28 -8.16 29.67
C ALA A 487 -13.88 -9.56 29.62
N VAL A 488 -13.18 -10.54 30.19
CA VAL A 488 -13.61 -11.94 30.22
C VAL A 488 -13.77 -12.40 31.66
N GLN A 489 -14.99 -12.77 32.01
CA GLN A 489 -15.28 -13.51 33.23
C GLN A 489 -15.26 -15.00 32.92
N CYS A 490 -14.39 -15.77 33.58
CA CYS A 490 -14.32 -17.21 33.32
C CYS A 490 -15.35 -18.00 34.12
N MET A 491 -15.60 -17.59 35.36
CA MET A 491 -16.49 -18.22 36.32
C MET A 491 -17.32 -17.16 37.04
N ASN A 492 -18.61 -17.45 37.22
CA ASN A 492 -19.52 -16.60 37.98
C ASN A 492 -20.12 -17.43 39.11
N GLN A 493 -19.56 -17.32 40.32
CA GLN A 493 -20.02 -18.08 41.48
C GLN A 493 -21.27 -17.49 42.14
N GLY A 494 -21.87 -16.47 41.54
CA GLY A 494 -23.09 -15.83 42.03
C GLY A 494 -22.92 -15.03 43.32
N ASN A 495 -21.67 -14.85 43.79
CA ASN A 495 -21.30 -13.94 44.85
C ASN A 495 -21.23 -12.48 44.35
N ARG A 496 -21.07 -11.54 45.28
CA ARG A 496 -21.15 -10.11 44.97
C ARG A 496 -19.96 -9.63 44.13
N SER A 497 -18.77 -10.17 44.37
CA SER A 497 -17.55 -9.83 43.63
C SER A 497 -17.67 -10.26 42.17
N CYS A 498 -18.03 -11.52 41.93
CA CYS A 498 -18.31 -12.09 40.60
C CYS A 498 -19.41 -11.31 39.87
N ALA A 499 -20.52 -10.99 40.53
CA ALA A 499 -21.60 -10.23 39.90
C ALA A 499 -21.17 -8.80 39.48
N LYS A 500 -20.19 -8.21 40.19
CA LYS A 500 -19.72 -6.84 39.91
C LYS A 500 -18.67 -6.78 38.81
N TYR A 501 -17.92 -7.85 38.59
CA TYR A 501 -16.79 -7.88 37.67
C TYR A 501 -17.15 -7.52 36.21
N PRO A 502 -18.17 -8.12 35.57
CA PRO A 502 -18.54 -7.77 34.20
C PRO A 502 -18.96 -6.30 34.04
N SER A 503 -19.72 -5.76 34.99
CA SER A 503 -20.14 -4.35 34.96
C SER A 503 -18.96 -3.39 35.13
N MET A 504 -17.95 -3.77 35.90
CA MET A 504 -16.71 -3.01 36.04
C MET A 504 -15.90 -3.04 34.73
N GLY A 505 -15.77 -4.20 34.08
CA GLY A 505 -15.16 -4.31 32.76
C GLY A 505 -15.88 -3.46 31.71
N ALA A 506 -17.21 -3.55 31.62
CA ALA A 506 -18.04 -2.71 30.76
C ALA A 506 -17.85 -1.21 31.04
N SER A 507 -17.74 -0.83 32.32
CA SER A 507 -17.47 0.54 32.71
C SER A 507 -16.11 1.04 32.21
N PHE A 508 -15.04 0.24 32.30
CA PHE A 508 -13.75 0.62 31.76
C PHE A 508 -13.79 0.80 30.24
N ILE A 509 -14.44 -0.12 29.53
CA ILE A 509 -14.61 -0.09 28.07
C ILE A 509 -15.32 1.20 27.64
N VAL A 510 -16.53 1.43 28.16
CA VAL A 510 -17.39 2.55 27.72
C VAL A 510 -16.84 3.90 28.18
N GLU A 511 -16.37 4.03 29.42
CA GLU A 511 -15.92 5.32 29.92
C GLU A 511 -14.56 5.75 29.32
N ALA A 512 -13.68 4.81 28.97
CA ALA A 512 -12.48 5.13 28.20
C ALA A 512 -12.83 5.57 26.77
N SER A 513 -13.79 4.89 26.12
CA SER A 513 -14.28 5.28 24.81
C SER A 513 -14.97 6.66 24.83
N LYS A 514 -15.77 6.96 25.88
CA LYS A 514 -16.39 8.27 26.09
C LYS A 514 -15.37 9.39 26.30
N ARG A 515 -14.21 9.11 26.92
CA ARG A 515 -13.12 10.10 27.02
C ARG A 515 -12.63 10.51 25.64
N GLN A 516 -12.36 9.53 24.77
CA GLN A 516 -12.01 9.80 23.38
C GLN A 516 -13.13 10.55 22.66
N HIS A 517 -14.39 10.11 22.82
CA HIS A 517 -15.55 10.76 22.22
C HIS A 517 -15.68 12.23 22.58
N ARG A 518 -15.43 12.61 23.84
CA ARG A 518 -15.45 14.03 24.25
C ARG A 518 -14.44 14.88 23.48
N GLU A 519 -13.34 14.30 23.04
CA GLU A 519 -12.35 15.00 22.22
C GLU A 519 -12.79 15.05 20.75
N TYR A 520 -12.99 13.90 20.11
CA TYR A 520 -13.27 13.89 18.67
C TYR A 520 -14.68 14.33 18.30
N SER A 521 -15.63 14.41 19.24
CA SER A 521 -16.95 15.00 18.96
C SER A 521 -16.90 16.48 18.61
N SER A 522 -15.80 17.17 18.94
CA SER A 522 -15.60 18.57 18.57
C SER A 522 -15.44 18.78 17.06
N ILE A 523 -15.28 17.72 16.24
CA ILE A 523 -15.25 17.89 14.78
C ILE A 523 -16.57 18.43 14.23
N THR A 524 -17.67 18.30 14.97
CA THR A 524 -18.97 18.88 14.62
C THR A 524 -18.94 20.41 14.51
N GLU A 525 -17.96 21.06 15.14
CA GLU A 525 -17.68 22.50 14.97
C GLU A 525 -17.10 22.82 13.58
N TYR A 526 -16.36 21.87 13.00
CA TYR A 526 -15.71 21.99 11.69
C TYR A 526 -16.60 21.50 10.54
N PHE A 527 -17.49 20.55 10.83
CA PHE A 527 -18.40 19.91 9.88
C PHE A 527 -19.86 20.06 10.33
N PRO A 528 -20.52 21.19 9.99
CA PRO A 528 -21.91 21.44 10.38
C PRO A 528 -22.85 20.34 9.85
N GLY A 529 -23.63 19.73 10.75
CA GLY A 529 -24.55 18.63 10.41
C GLY A 529 -23.98 17.23 10.64
N ALA A 530 -22.70 17.12 10.95
CA ALA A 530 -22.11 15.87 11.44
C ALA A 530 -22.76 15.44 12.77
N LYS A 531 -23.12 14.17 12.87
CA LYS A 531 -23.59 13.53 14.10
C LYS A 531 -22.60 12.44 14.47
N ILE A 532 -22.27 12.38 15.75
CA ILE A 532 -21.40 11.35 16.30
C ILE A 532 -22.18 10.64 17.39
N VAL A 533 -22.21 9.31 17.29
CA VAL A 533 -22.91 8.46 18.26
C VAL A 533 -22.05 8.35 19.51
N ASN A 534 -22.68 8.48 20.67
CA ASN A 534 -22.00 8.24 21.95
C ASN A 534 -21.70 6.74 22.12
N PRO A 535 -20.52 6.38 22.64
CA PRO A 535 -20.24 5.00 22.99
C PRO A 535 -21.22 4.46 24.05
N SER A 536 -21.76 3.26 23.81
CA SER A 536 -22.67 2.57 24.72
C SER A 536 -22.45 1.06 24.71
N MET A 537 -22.65 0.44 25.86
CA MET A 537 -22.72 -1.02 26.02
C MET A 537 -24.18 -1.41 26.25
N PRO A 538 -24.65 -2.55 25.71
CA PRO A 538 -25.93 -3.13 26.06
C PRO A 538 -26.07 -3.42 27.56
N ASP A 539 -27.29 -3.60 28.04
CA ASP A 539 -27.54 -3.93 29.44
C ASP A 539 -26.89 -5.29 29.78
N MET A 540 -26.38 -5.41 31.02
CA MET A 540 -25.66 -6.62 31.45
C MET A 540 -26.54 -7.88 31.42
N ASP A 541 -27.86 -7.74 31.39
CA ASP A 541 -28.78 -8.87 31.37
C ASP A 541 -29.12 -9.35 29.94
N GLU A 542 -28.67 -8.65 28.90
CA GLU A 542 -29.02 -8.95 27.49
C GLU A 542 -28.33 -10.19 26.92
N GLY A 543 -27.28 -10.71 27.56
CA GLY A 543 -26.64 -11.92 27.07
C GLY A 543 -25.34 -12.30 27.75
N LYS A 544 -24.74 -13.37 27.22
CA LYS A 544 -23.43 -13.91 27.63
C LYS A 544 -22.28 -13.08 27.07
N MET A 545 -22.44 -12.58 25.84
CA MET A 545 -21.47 -11.77 25.12
C MET A 545 -22.11 -10.41 24.85
N LEU A 546 -21.40 -9.33 25.18
CA LEU A 546 -21.84 -7.96 25.01
C LEU A 546 -20.77 -7.19 24.26
N GLU A 547 -21.18 -6.32 23.35
CA GLU A 547 -20.28 -5.54 22.51
C GLU A 547 -20.66 -4.07 22.51
N MET A 548 -19.66 -3.22 22.68
CA MET A 548 -19.84 -1.77 22.65
C MET A 548 -20.15 -1.29 21.23
N THR A 549 -21.10 -0.37 21.12
CA THR A 549 -21.40 0.34 19.88
C THR A 549 -21.03 1.82 20.00
N GLY A 550 -20.74 2.50 18.89
CA GLY A 550 -20.51 3.95 18.86
C GLY A 550 -19.13 4.42 19.35
N GLY A 551 -18.19 3.50 19.64
CA GLY A 551 -16.80 3.83 19.97
C GLY A 551 -15.85 3.75 18.76
N PRO A 552 -14.69 4.43 18.79
CA PRO A 552 -13.66 4.34 17.76
C PRO A 552 -12.77 3.08 17.89
N ASN A 553 -13.13 2.19 18.81
CA ASN A 553 -12.40 1.00 19.22
C ASN A 553 -13.40 -0.11 19.56
N VAL A 554 -12.96 -1.36 19.45
CA VAL A 554 -13.76 -2.54 19.81
C VAL A 554 -13.68 -2.77 21.32
N GLY A 555 -14.84 -3.03 21.93
CA GLY A 555 -14.91 -3.36 23.35
C GLY A 555 -15.94 -4.44 23.60
N LYS A 556 -15.52 -5.56 24.20
CA LYS A 556 -16.39 -6.73 24.41
C LYS A 556 -16.35 -7.23 25.85
N VAL A 557 -17.45 -7.83 26.30
CA VAL A 557 -17.56 -8.49 27.59
C VAL A 557 -18.07 -9.91 27.39
N LEU A 558 -17.35 -10.91 27.88
CA LEU A 558 -17.82 -12.29 28.01
C LEU A 558 -18.10 -12.59 29.48
N LYS A 559 -19.30 -13.09 29.78
CA LYS A 559 -19.66 -13.54 31.13
C LYS A 559 -20.53 -14.80 31.12
N PRO A 560 -20.25 -15.82 31.93
CA PRO A 560 -21.16 -16.94 32.12
C PRO A 560 -22.38 -16.53 32.94
N GLU A 561 -23.43 -17.34 32.85
CA GLU A 561 -24.60 -17.23 33.72
C GLU A 561 -24.23 -17.37 35.19
N ARG A 562 -25.12 -16.94 36.09
CA ARG A 562 -24.91 -17.08 37.52
C ARG A 562 -24.74 -18.55 37.91
N ASN A 563 -23.73 -18.84 38.71
CA ASN A 563 -23.31 -20.18 39.12
C ASN A 563 -22.82 -21.07 37.97
N ALA A 564 -22.32 -20.48 36.89
CA ALA A 564 -21.77 -21.19 35.75
C ALA A 564 -20.31 -20.76 35.46
N GLU A 565 -19.67 -21.54 34.58
CA GLU A 565 -18.33 -21.29 34.09
C GLU A 565 -18.24 -21.56 32.59
N ILE A 566 -17.32 -20.87 31.91
CA ILE A 566 -16.98 -21.16 30.52
C ILE A 566 -15.94 -22.28 30.48
N SER A 567 -15.90 -23.04 29.38
CA SER A 567 -14.86 -24.04 29.20
C SER A 567 -13.52 -23.41 28.78
N GLN A 568 -12.41 -24.15 28.96
CA GLN A 568 -11.09 -23.73 28.45
C GLN A 568 -11.12 -23.47 26.94
N LYS A 569 -11.80 -24.35 26.19
CA LYS A 569 -11.94 -24.21 24.76
C LYS A 569 -12.75 -22.97 24.41
N GLU A 570 -13.85 -22.73 25.11
CA GLU A 570 -14.69 -21.55 24.88
C GLU A 570 -13.93 -20.23 25.12
N LEU A 571 -13.09 -20.16 26.16
CA LEU A 571 -12.21 -19.01 26.38
C LEU A 571 -11.24 -18.82 25.22
N GLN A 572 -10.60 -19.91 24.77
CA GLN A 572 -9.65 -19.86 23.66
C GLN A 572 -10.33 -19.39 22.37
N ASP A 573 -11.44 -20.04 22.00
CA ASP A 573 -12.22 -19.75 20.78
C ASP A 573 -12.66 -18.27 20.80
N TYR A 574 -13.21 -17.78 21.91
CA TYR A 574 -13.64 -16.38 22.04
C TYR A 574 -12.49 -15.37 21.89
N MET A 575 -11.31 -15.64 22.49
CA MET A 575 -10.16 -14.75 22.34
C MET A 575 -9.66 -14.73 20.89
N GLU A 576 -9.55 -15.89 20.25
CA GLU A 576 -9.13 -16.02 18.86
C GLU A 576 -10.11 -15.34 17.89
N GLU A 577 -11.42 -15.54 18.07
CA GLU A 577 -12.47 -14.85 17.29
C GLU A 577 -12.42 -13.33 17.49
N THR A 578 -12.28 -12.86 18.74
CA THR A 578 -12.21 -11.42 19.02
C THR A 578 -10.99 -10.75 18.39
N ILE A 579 -9.87 -11.46 18.29
CA ILE A 579 -8.67 -10.96 17.60
C ILE A 579 -8.95 -10.75 16.11
N VAL A 580 -9.62 -11.72 15.47
CA VAL A 580 -10.02 -11.62 14.06
C VAL A 580 -11.00 -10.47 13.86
N ASP A 581 -12.03 -10.34 14.70
CA ASP A 581 -12.99 -9.23 14.62
C ASP A 581 -12.30 -7.85 14.72
N ILE A 582 -11.30 -7.73 15.59
CA ILE A 582 -10.53 -6.48 15.74
C ILE A 582 -9.68 -6.21 14.50
N GLN A 583 -9.06 -7.24 13.92
CA GLN A 583 -8.30 -7.11 12.69
C GLN A 583 -9.21 -6.63 11.55
N GLU A 584 -10.37 -7.27 11.35
CA GLU A 584 -11.34 -6.88 10.33
C GLU A 584 -11.82 -5.43 10.53
N PHE A 585 -12.08 -5.02 11.78
CA PHE A 585 -12.43 -3.63 12.10
C PHE A 585 -11.31 -2.64 11.73
N VAL A 586 -10.05 -2.97 12.02
CA VAL A 586 -8.90 -2.11 11.72
C VAL A 586 -8.65 -2.04 10.22
N GLU A 587 -8.76 -3.15 9.51
CA GLU A 587 -8.62 -3.23 8.05
C GLU A 587 -9.71 -2.40 7.35
N ASP A 588 -10.98 -2.58 7.71
CA ASP A 588 -12.11 -1.82 7.16
C ASP A 588 -11.97 -0.31 7.43
N HIS A 589 -11.54 0.07 8.65
CA HIS A 589 -11.28 1.46 8.99
C HIS A 589 -10.21 2.08 8.06
N TRP A 590 -9.07 1.39 7.90
CA TRP A 590 -7.97 1.91 7.09
C TRP A 590 -8.24 1.85 5.59
N GLU A 591 -9.04 0.89 5.12
CA GLU A 591 -9.52 0.85 3.74
C GLU A 591 -10.42 2.06 3.45
N LYS A 592 -11.40 2.35 4.31
CA LYS A 592 -12.25 3.55 4.17
C LYS A 592 -11.44 4.83 4.21
N MET A 593 -10.52 4.95 5.16
CA MET A 593 -9.61 6.11 5.23
C MET A 593 -8.77 6.22 3.95
N ALA A 594 -8.26 5.11 3.44
CA ALA A 594 -7.49 5.07 2.22
C ALA A 594 -8.31 5.53 1.01
N ASN A 595 -9.55 5.04 0.87
CA ASN A 595 -10.44 5.43 -0.22
C ASN A 595 -10.75 6.93 -0.20
N ILE A 596 -11.05 7.48 0.98
CA ILE A 596 -11.36 8.91 1.16
C ILE A 596 -10.13 9.81 0.88
N THR A 597 -8.91 9.33 1.17
CA THR A 597 -7.69 10.17 1.09
C THR A 597 -6.78 9.93 -0.10
N PHE A 598 -6.58 8.69 -0.55
CA PHE A 598 -5.69 8.38 -1.66
C PHE A 598 -6.47 8.27 -2.98
N ASP A 599 -7.67 7.70 -2.93
CA ASP A 599 -8.45 7.40 -4.14
C ASP A 599 -9.49 8.49 -4.46
N GLY A 600 -9.69 9.44 -3.55
CA GLY A 600 -10.50 10.64 -3.78
C GLY A 600 -11.99 10.47 -3.49
N ASP A 601 -12.40 9.38 -2.86
CA ASP A 601 -13.81 9.14 -2.54
C ASP A 601 -14.38 10.19 -1.57
N ALA A 602 -15.70 10.40 -1.67
CA ALA A 602 -16.46 11.17 -0.70
C ALA A 602 -16.85 10.31 0.49
N MET A 603 -17.07 10.94 1.64
CA MET A 603 -17.74 10.26 2.76
C MET A 603 -19.23 10.09 2.47
N ASP A 604 -19.75 8.87 2.62
CA ASP A 604 -21.18 8.57 2.42
C ASP A 604 -22.04 9.01 3.63
N LEU A 605 -22.28 10.32 3.72
CA LEU A 605 -23.05 10.92 4.81
C LEU A 605 -24.57 10.98 4.53
N GLU A 606 -25.01 10.84 3.28
CA GLU A 606 -26.44 10.85 2.93
C GLU A 606 -27.14 9.56 3.35
N GLN A 607 -26.54 8.40 3.06
CA GLN A 607 -27.08 7.12 3.52
C GLN A 607 -27.03 6.99 5.05
N SER A 608 -26.02 7.60 5.68
CA SER A 608 -25.85 7.56 7.14
C SER A 608 -26.65 8.64 7.89
N SER A 609 -27.48 9.46 7.22
CA SER A 609 -28.22 10.56 7.87
C SER A 609 -27.31 11.55 8.64
N GLY A 610 -26.09 11.75 8.15
CA GLY A 610 -25.05 12.58 8.73
C GLY A 610 -24.27 11.92 9.87
N VAL A 611 -24.47 10.63 10.14
CA VAL A 611 -23.74 9.90 11.18
C VAL A 611 -22.34 9.57 10.70
N TRP A 612 -21.35 10.02 11.46
CA TRP A 612 -19.94 9.71 11.24
C TRP A 612 -19.56 8.42 11.95
N GLU A 613 -18.79 7.60 11.26
CA GLU A 613 -18.13 6.47 11.89
C GLU A 613 -17.12 6.98 12.94
N PRO A 614 -17.19 6.52 14.20
CA PRO A 614 -16.34 7.03 15.27
C PRO A 614 -14.83 6.95 15.00
N ALA A 615 -14.35 5.87 14.38
CA ALA A 615 -12.94 5.69 14.07
C ALA A 615 -12.44 6.73 13.04
N ILE A 616 -13.24 6.98 11.99
CA ILE A 616 -12.96 8.04 11.00
C ILE A 616 -13.00 9.43 11.66
N ALA A 617 -14.00 9.70 12.51
CA ALA A 617 -14.12 10.97 13.23
C ALA A 617 -12.90 11.24 14.12
N ARG A 618 -12.41 10.22 14.83
CA ARG A 618 -11.18 10.28 15.64
C ARG A 618 -9.96 10.60 14.77
N GLU A 619 -9.83 9.98 13.61
CA GLU A 619 -8.70 10.22 12.71
C GLU A 619 -8.72 11.65 12.13
N VAL A 620 -9.89 12.16 11.73
CA VAL A 620 -10.05 13.55 11.31
C VAL A 620 -9.74 14.53 12.45
N TYR A 621 -10.17 14.24 13.68
CA TYR A 621 -9.81 15.03 14.85
C TYR A 621 -8.30 15.08 15.07
N ARG A 622 -7.60 13.94 14.92
CA ARG A 622 -6.15 13.87 15.02
C ARG A 622 -5.47 14.73 13.95
N LEU A 623 -5.98 14.73 12.71
CA LEU A 623 -5.50 15.63 11.65
C LEU A 623 -5.69 17.11 12.01
N ILE A 624 -6.79 17.49 12.67
CA ILE A 624 -7.00 18.85 13.20
C ILE A 624 -5.92 19.21 14.23
N GLN A 625 -5.58 18.29 15.15
CA GLN A 625 -4.54 18.55 16.14
C GLN A 625 -3.16 18.67 15.49
N LYS A 626 -2.79 17.75 14.60
CA LYS A 626 -1.53 17.78 13.86
C LYS A 626 -1.38 19.07 13.05
N ARG A 627 -2.46 19.57 12.47
CA ARG A 627 -2.48 20.87 11.79
C ARG A 627 -2.10 22.01 12.73
N LYS A 628 -2.61 22.03 13.96
CA LYS A 628 -2.30 23.09 14.95
C LYS A 628 -0.81 23.11 15.30
N GLU A 629 -0.15 21.96 15.28
CA GLU A 629 1.28 21.80 15.54
C GLU A 629 2.14 22.21 14.33
N ASN A 630 1.88 21.63 13.15
CA ASN A 630 2.82 21.70 12.01
C ASN A 630 2.38 22.64 10.88
N LYS A 631 1.10 23.05 10.83
CA LYS A 631 0.53 23.94 9.80
C LYS A 631 0.86 23.55 8.34
N SER A 632 0.99 22.26 8.05
CA SER A 632 1.31 21.73 6.72
C SER A 632 0.17 21.82 5.70
N PHE A 633 -1.04 22.18 6.16
CA PHE A 633 -2.24 22.39 5.34
C PHE A 633 -3.19 23.37 6.05
N SER A 634 -4.14 23.94 5.32
CA SER A 634 -5.12 24.88 5.87
C SER A 634 -6.34 24.17 6.51
N GLU A 635 -7.14 24.91 7.28
CA GLU A 635 -8.38 24.36 7.83
C GLU A 635 -9.41 24.10 6.73
N ASP A 636 -9.48 25.03 5.77
CA ASP A 636 -10.42 24.96 4.67
C ASP A 636 -10.10 23.79 3.74
N ASP A 637 -8.82 23.45 3.59
CA ASP A 637 -8.40 22.27 2.85
C ASP A 637 -8.74 20.98 3.59
N LEU A 638 -8.57 20.93 4.91
CA LEU A 638 -8.98 19.77 5.71
C LEU A 638 -10.50 19.54 5.64
N LYS A 639 -11.31 20.61 5.61
CA LYS A 639 -12.78 20.48 5.45
C LYS A 639 -13.17 19.78 4.15
N LYS A 640 -12.32 19.81 3.12
CA LYS A 640 -12.56 19.11 1.85
C LYS A 640 -12.21 17.61 1.90
N ILE A 641 -11.74 17.09 3.04
CA ILE A 641 -11.48 15.65 3.20
C ILE A 641 -12.74 14.81 3.04
N ILE A 642 -13.94 15.37 3.23
CA ILE A 642 -15.21 14.66 3.04
C ILE A 642 -15.75 14.77 1.62
N ASP A 643 -15.25 15.72 0.85
CA ASP A 643 -15.69 15.98 -0.52
C ASP A 643 -15.15 14.89 -1.44
N GLN A 644 -15.80 14.68 -2.58
CA GLN A 644 -15.17 13.91 -3.65
C GLN A 644 -14.02 14.72 -4.24
N LYS A 645 -12.86 14.11 -4.51
CA LYS A 645 -11.67 14.79 -5.05
C LYS A 645 -11.32 14.29 -6.44
N TYR A 646 -11.31 15.20 -7.40
CA TYR A 646 -10.87 14.97 -8.76
C TYR A 646 -9.46 15.51 -8.95
N HIS A 647 -8.52 14.58 -9.05
CA HIS A 647 -7.18 14.88 -9.52
C HIS A 647 -7.23 15.05 -11.03
N LEU A 648 -6.89 16.24 -11.53
CA LEU A 648 -6.93 16.57 -12.95
C LEU A 648 -5.53 16.83 -13.49
N TYR A 649 -5.19 16.07 -14.53
CA TYR A 649 -3.93 16.18 -15.24
C TYR A 649 -3.99 17.27 -16.30
N ARG A 650 -3.03 18.18 -16.24
CA ARG A 650 -2.78 19.21 -17.25
C ARG A 650 -1.46 18.92 -17.94
N GLU A 651 -1.46 18.91 -19.26
CA GLU A 651 -0.21 18.90 -20.02
C GLU A 651 0.57 20.19 -19.78
N ILE A 652 1.87 20.05 -19.51
CA ILE A 652 2.79 21.16 -19.32
C ILE A 652 4.12 20.92 -20.03
N PHE A 653 4.83 22.01 -20.29
CA PHE A 653 6.19 22.00 -20.81
C PHE A 653 7.13 22.60 -19.78
N LEU A 654 8.18 21.86 -19.45
CA LEU A 654 9.16 22.21 -18.42
C LEU A 654 10.52 22.48 -19.07
N VAL A 655 11.22 23.51 -18.62
CA VAL A 655 12.52 23.89 -19.17
C VAL A 655 13.61 22.94 -18.68
N LYS A 656 14.59 22.60 -19.53
CA LYS A 656 15.79 21.85 -19.10
C LYS A 656 16.72 22.73 -18.25
N ARG A 657 16.93 23.96 -18.70
CA ARG A 657 17.74 24.98 -18.02
C ARG A 657 17.22 26.38 -18.37
N VAL A 658 16.96 27.21 -17.35
CA VAL A 658 16.55 28.61 -17.54
C VAL A 658 17.74 29.42 -18.07
N LYS A 659 17.48 30.43 -18.91
CA LYS A 659 18.53 31.34 -19.37
C LYS A 659 19.27 31.97 -18.18
N GLY A 660 20.58 31.78 -18.12
CA GLY A 660 21.43 32.35 -17.08
C GLY A 660 21.61 31.47 -15.84
N ALA A 661 20.91 30.34 -15.73
CA ALA A 661 21.15 29.35 -14.69
C ALA A 661 22.45 28.57 -14.95
N LYS A 662 23.20 28.27 -13.89
CA LYS A 662 24.39 27.40 -13.92
C LYS A 662 23.98 25.94 -13.86
N HIS A 663 22.92 25.62 -13.12
CA HIS A 663 22.43 24.27 -12.93
C HIS A 663 21.16 24.00 -13.77
N ASP A 664 20.91 22.73 -14.06
CA ASP A 664 19.67 22.31 -14.71
C ASP A 664 18.47 22.56 -13.80
N ALA A 665 17.32 22.86 -14.41
CA ALA A 665 16.09 23.17 -13.71
C ALA A 665 15.43 21.92 -13.07
N MET A 666 15.70 20.73 -13.60
CA MET A 666 15.03 19.48 -13.22
C MET A 666 16.01 18.43 -12.69
N SER A 667 15.61 17.69 -11.67
CA SER A 667 16.19 16.40 -11.28
C SER A 667 15.35 15.25 -11.83
N TYR A 668 15.97 14.10 -12.02
CA TYR A 668 15.33 12.88 -12.51
C TYR A 668 15.09 11.89 -11.38
N VAL A 669 13.88 11.35 -11.31
CA VAL A 669 13.53 10.26 -10.39
C VAL A 669 12.88 9.12 -11.17
N MET A 670 13.24 7.89 -10.83
CA MET A 670 12.57 6.69 -11.30
C MET A 670 11.28 6.52 -10.51
N PHE A 671 10.18 6.31 -11.24
CA PHE A 671 8.91 5.88 -10.64
C PHE A 671 8.84 4.36 -10.68
N MET A 672 8.92 3.73 -9.50
CA MET A 672 9.06 2.28 -9.39
C MET A 672 7.97 1.70 -8.48
N PRO A 673 7.10 0.80 -8.96
CA PRO A 673 6.24 0.00 -8.08
C PRO A 673 7.05 -0.83 -7.09
N LYS A 674 6.41 -1.20 -5.98
CA LYS A 674 6.98 -2.09 -4.97
C LYS A 674 7.48 -3.43 -5.54
N GLU A 675 6.71 -4.09 -6.40
CA GLU A 675 7.15 -5.37 -6.98
C GLU A 675 8.28 -5.20 -8.01
N ASP A 676 8.26 -4.14 -8.82
CA ASP A 676 9.38 -3.82 -9.74
C ASP A 676 10.68 -3.57 -8.94
N LEU A 677 10.59 -2.82 -7.82
CA LEU A 677 11.73 -2.55 -6.92
C LEU A 677 12.25 -3.84 -6.28
N LYS A 678 11.36 -4.70 -5.80
CA LYS A 678 11.70 -6.01 -5.23
C LYS A 678 12.46 -6.87 -6.23
N ASP A 679 11.99 -6.93 -7.47
CA ASP A 679 12.62 -7.71 -8.53
C ASP A 679 13.98 -7.14 -8.92
N TYR A 680 14.08 -5.80 -9.00
CA TYR A 680 15.35 -5.12 -9.23
C TYR A 680 16.38 -5.41 -8.13
N ILE A 681 15.99 -5.27 -6.86
CA ILE A 681 16.82 -5.63 -5.69
C ILE A 681 17.23 -7.09 -5.74
N ARG A 682 16.30 -8.01 -6.05
CA ARG A 682 16.60 -9.44 -6.16
C ARG A 682 17.67 -9.73 -7.21
N THR A 683 17.62 -9.04 -8.35
CA THR A 683 18.63 -9.17 -9.40
C THR A 683 20.00 -8.67 -8.93
N LEU A 684 20.06 -7.53 -8.26
CA LEU A 684 21.31 -6.98 -7.72
C LEU A 684 21.89 -7.84 -6.57
N LYS A 685 21.04 -8.44 -5.71
CA LYS A 685 21.47 -9.36 -4.62
C LYS A 685 22.27 -10.56 -5.12
N LYS A 686 22.03 -11.01 -6.35
CA LYS A 686 22.82 -12.11 -6.95
C LYS A 686 24.29 -11.73 -7.10
N LEU A 687 24.58 -10.44 -7.35
CA LEU A 687 25.96 -9.93 -7.39
C LEU A 687 26.59 -9.91 -6.00
N ALA A 688 25.84 -9.49 -4.98
CA ALA A 688 26.30 -9.45 -3.58
C ALA A 688 26.75 -10.83 -3.07
N GLY A 689 26.04 -11.91 -3.44
CA GLY A 689 26.44 -13.26 -3.06
C GLY A 689 27.77 -13.74 -3.66
N ALA A 690 28.28 -13.07 -4.69
CA ALA A 690 29.52 -13.40 -5.38
C ALA A 690 30.64 -12.36 -5.18
N SER A 691 30.39 -11.28 -4.44
CA SER A 691 31.35 -10.18 -4.28
C SER A 691 32.62 -10.58 -3.54
N ASP A 692 32.54 -11.54 -2.62
CA ASP A 692 33.70 -12.07 -1.88
C ASP A 692 34.45 -13.19 -2.63
N GLY A 693 34.01 -13.50 -3.86
CA GLY A 693 34.61 -14.53 -4.70
C GLY A 693 35.90 -14.08 -5.41
N SER A 694 36.49 -15.01 -6.16
CA SER A 694 37.60 -14.69 -7.07
C SER A 694 37.18 -13.69 -8.17
N PRO A 695 38.11 -12.95 -8.79
CA PRO A 695 37.80 -12.00 -9.86
C PRO A 695 37.00 -12.63 -11.02
N ASP A 696 37.25 -13.90 -11.35
CA ASP A 696 36.49 -14.60 -12.40
C ASP A 696 35.03 -14.83 -11.99
N GLN A 697 34.77 -15.19 -10.72
CA GLN A 697 33.42 -15.33 -10.18
C GLN A 697 32.68 -13.98 -10.15
N GLN A 698 33.38 -12.92 -9.74
CA GLN A 698 32.84 -11.56 -9.74
C GLN A 698 32.46 -11.09 -11.16
N ARG A 699 33.31 -11.35 -12.17
CA ARG A 699 33.03 -11.02 -13.58
C ARG A 699 31.82 -11.78 -14.11
N GLU A 700 31.73 -13.07 -13.83
CA GLU A 700 30.59 -13.88 -14.23
C GLU A 700 29.30 -13.38 -13.59
N ALA A 701 29.31 -13.12 -12.28
CA ALA A 701 28.16 -12.59 -11.56
C ALA A 701 27.71 -11.22 -12.08
N LEU A 702 28.64 -10.30 -12.35
CA LEU A 702 28.33 -8.98 -12.90
C LEU A 702 27.76 -9.09 -14.33
N PHE A 703 28.37 -9.92 -15.18
CA PHE A 703 27.86 -10.17 -16.53
C PHE A 703 26.44 -10.75 -16.52
N LEU A 704 26.18 -11.72 -15.64
CA LEU A 704 24.85 -12.31 -15.46
C LEU A 704 23.84 -11.30 -14.93
N THR A 705 24.25 -10.44 -14.00
CA THR A 705 23.41 -9.36 -13.45
C THR A 705 22.97 -8.40 -14.57
N PHE A 706 23.91 -7.91 -15.39
CA PHE A 706 23.59 -7.01 -16.51
C PHE A 706 22.74 -7.72 -17.58
N THR A 707 22.99 -9.00 -17.81
CA THR A 707 22.17 -9.82 -18.71
C THR A 707 20.72 -9.90 -18.23
N GLU A 708 20.51 -10.17 -16.94
CA GLU A 708 19.17 -10.30 -16.36
C GLU A 708 18.42 -8.97 -16.40
N LEU A 709 19.08 -7.86 -16.05
CA LEU A 709 18.49 -6.53 -16.14
C LEU A 709 18.11 -6.17 -17.58
N LEU A 710 18.99 -6.44 -18.55
CA LEU A 710 18.69 -6.18 -19.96
C LEU A 710 17.46 -6.98 -20.42
N LYS A 711 17.38 -8.26 -20.06
CA LYS A 711 16.22 -9.12 -20.39
C LYS A 711 14.94 -8.63 -19.71
N GLN A 712 15.01 -8.29 -18.43
CA GLN A 712 13.88 -7.81 -17.63
C GLN A 712 13.28 -6.54 -18.23
N PHE A 713 14.11 -5.55 -18.57
CA PHE A 713 13.61 -4.23 -18.99
C PHE A 713 13.25 -4.14 -20.48
N THR A 714 13.83 -4.99 -21.33
CA THR A 714 13.44 -5.14 -22.74
C THR A 714 12.28 -6.11 -22.97
N GLY A 715 11.96 -6.94 -21.96
CA GLY A 715 11.01 -8.04 -22.09
C GLY A 715 11.50 -9.20 -22.97
N ASN A 716 12.77 -9.18 -23.42
CA ASN A 716 13.30 -10.17 -24.36
C ASN A 716 14.15 -11.21 -23.64
N SER A 717 13.50 -12.28 -23.15
CA SER A 717 14.19 -13.41 -22.51
C SER A 717 15.14 -14.17 -23.45
N GLY A 718 14.88 -14.09 -24.76
CA GLY A 718 15.61 -14.77 -25.84
C GLY A 718 16.84 -14.05 -26.40
N LEU A 719 17.28 -12.95 -25.79
CA LEU A 719 18.51 -12.26 -26.21
C LEU A 719 19.70 -13.20 -26.32
N SER A 720 20.34 -13.23 -27.49
CA SER A 720 21.52 -14.06 -27.71
C SER A 720 22.70 -13.51 -26.93
N ARG A 721 23.61 -14.40 -26.50
CA ARG A 721 24.85 -14.00 -25.81
C ARG A 721 25.65 -12.96 -26.60
N LYS A 722 25.67 -13.08 -27.94
CA LYS A 722 26.39 -12.16 -28.83
C LYS A 722 25.78 -10.76 -28.83
N ASP A 723 24.47 -10.66 -28.70
CA ASP A 723 23.78 -9.36 -28.64
C ASP A 723 24.07 -8.69 -27.30
N ILE A 724 23.94 -9.46 -26.20
CA ILE A 724 24.29 -9.01 -24.84
C ILE A 724 25.72 -8.49 -24.78
N GLU A 725 26.70 -9.24 -25.29
CA GLU A 725 28.11 -8.84 -25.25
C GLU A 725 28.42 -7.56 -26.06
N LYS A 726 27.57 -7.20 -27.02
CA LYS A 726 27.74 -6.01 -27.86
C LYS A 726 27.09 -4.75 -27.29
N THR A 727 26.03 -4.91 -26.50
CA THR A 727 25.32 -3.82 -25.83
C THR A 727 26.28 -3.03 -24.92
N SER A 728 26.23 -1.71 -25.01
CA SER A 728 26.96 -0.84 -24.07
C SER A 728 26.21 -0.72 -22.74
N VAL A 729 26.93 -0.41 -21.67
CA VAL A 729 26.27 -0.17 -20.38
C VAL A 729 25.42 1.10 -20.42
N ASP A 730 25.82 2.10 -21.20
CA ASP A 730 24.99 3.29 -21.46
C ASP A 730 23.67 2.93 -22.17
N GLU A 731 23.69 1.98 -23.12
CA GLU A 731 22.49 1.48 -23.78
C GLU A 731 21.59 0.73 -22.79
N LEU A 732 22.17 -0.15 -21.94
CA LEU A 732 21.44 -0.80 -20.85
C LEU A 732 20.78 0.23 -19.93
N ARG A 733 21.52 1.26 -19.49
CA ARG A 733 20.99 2.33 -18.65
C ARG A 733 19.86 3.08 -19.34
N ALA A 734 20.02 3.44 -20.61
CA ALA A 734 18.98 4.11 -21.38
C ALA A 734 17.70 3.27 -21.48
N ILE A 735 17.82 1.95 -21.68
CA ILE A 735 16.71 1.00 -21.67
C ILE A 735 16.05 0.93 -20.29
N MET A 736 16.84 0.85 -19.21
CA MET A 736 16.34 0.79 -17.84
C MET A 736 15.54 2.04 -17.49
N GLN A 737 16.05 3.22 -17.86
CA GLN A 737 15.40 4.51 -17.65
C GLN A 737 14.27 4.78 -18.65
N GLY A 738 14.20 4.03 -19.75
CA GLY A 738 13.20 4.23 -20.80
C GLY A 738 13.43 5.53 -21.59
N ILE A 739 14.69 5.89 -21.82
CA ILE A 739 15.09 7.12 -22.53
C ILE A 739 15.81 6.85 -23.86
N GLU A 740 15.89 5.57 -24.26
CA GLU A 740 16.46 5.19 -25.55
C GLU A 740 15.70 5.88 -26.70
N GLY A 741 16.41 6.64 -27.54
CA GLY A 741 15.81 7.40 -28.64
C GLY A 741 15.28 8.80 -28.29
N GLU A 742 15.24 9.18 -27.01
CA GLU A 742 14.79 10.52 -26.55
C GLU A 742 15.89 11.60 -26.63
N GLY A 743 17.11 11.23 -27.06
CA GLY A 743 18.26 12.13 -27.12
C GLY A 743 18.71 12.66 -25.75
N LEU A 744 18.48 11.89 -24.69
CA LEU A 744 18.82 12.23 -23.31
C LEU A 744 19.86 11.25 -22.78
N GLN A 745 20.85 11.76 -22.04
CA GLN A 745 21.80 10.97 -21.27
C GLN A 745 21.74 11.42 -19.81
N ILE A 746 21.54 10.48 -18.89
CA ILE A 746 21.43 10.75 -17.45
C ILE A 746 22.57 10.03 -16.73
N GLY A 747 23.29 10.77 -15.88
CA GLY A 747 24.42 10.27 -15.11
C GLY A 747 25.75 10.23 -15.89
N GLU A 748 26.83 9.86 -15.22
CA GLU A 748 28.15 9.70 -15.83
C GLU A 748 28.18 8.45 -16.71
N GLY A 749 28.53 8.62 -17.99
CA GLY A 749 28.57 7.52 -18.95
C GLY A 749 29.58 6.43 -18.56
N MET A 750 29.20 5.17 -18.75
CA MET A 750 30.08 4.02 -18.63
C MET A 750 30.41 3.52 -20.04
N GLU A 751 31.54 4.00 -20.59
CA GLU A 751 31.95 3.76 -21.98
C GLU A 751 32.52 2.35 -22.23
N PHE A 752 31.87 1.30 -21.74
CA PHE A 752 32.24 -0.08 -22.04
C PHE A 752 31.04 -0.96 -22.45
N LYS A 753 31.36 -2.07 -23.10
CA LYS A 753 30.39 -3.09 -23.52
C LYS A 753 30.27 -4.16 -22.45
N ILE A 754 29.08 -4.72 -22.26
CA ILE A 754 28.83 -5.78 -21.27
C ILE A 754 29.83 -6.94 -21.44
N GLY A 755 30.17 -7.32 -22.68
CA GLY A 755 31.17 -8.37 -22.94
C GLY A 755 32.60 -8.05 -22.48
N SER A 756 32.95 -6.79 -22.23
CA SER A 756 34.25 -6.40 -21.68
C SER A 756 34.45 -6.87 -20.24
N ILE A 757 33.36 -7.06 -19.48
CA ILE A 757 33.39 -7.55 -18.09
C ILE A 757 34.13 -8.90 -18.01
N LEU A 758 33.90 -9.78 -18.98
CA LEU A 758 34.50 -11.11 -19.02
C LEU A 758 35.99 -11.12 -19.40
N SER A 759 36.59 -9.97 -19.70
CA SER A 759 37.98 -9.88 -20.15
C SER A 759 38.83 -9.06 -19.17
N PRO A 760 39.76 -9.71 -18.43
CA PRO A 760 40.70 -9.01 -17.55
C PRO A 760 41.58 -7.97 -18.24
N ARG A 761 41.74 -8.08 -19.58
CA ARG A 761 42.48 -7.10 -20.39
C ARG A 761 41.66 -5.86 -20.73
N LYS A 762 40.33 -5.98 -20.81
CA LYS A 762 39.43 -4.87 -21.20
C LYS A 762 38.84 -4.15 -19.99
N MET A 763 38.74 -4.83 -18.85
CA MET A 763 38.32 -4.28 -17.58
C MET A 763 39.26 -4.82 -16.51
N GLY A 764 40.06 -3.95 -15.90
CA GLY A 764 41.02 -4.34 -14.85
C GLY A 764 40.31 -4.78 -13.56
N GLU A 765 41.04 -5.42 -12.64
CA GLU A 765 40.47 -5.83 -11.35
C GLU A 765 40.03 -4.64 -10.49
N ALA A 766 40.82 -3.57 -10.43
CA ALA A 766 40.46 -2.36 -9.68
C ALA A 766 39.21 -1.65 -10.24
N GLU A 767 39.02 -1.71 -11.57
CA GLU A 767 37.84 -1.15 -12.22
C GLU A 767 36.59 -2.00 -11.96
N LEU A 768 36.73 -3.33 -12.03
CA LEU A 768 35.69 -4.29 -11.67
C LEU A 768 35.26 -4.12 -10.21
N GLU A 769 36.21 -4.07 -9.29
CA GLU A 769 35.95 -3.89 -7.85
C GLU A 769 35.22 -2.58 -7.58
N LYS A 770 35.69 -1.46 -8.16
CA LYS A 770 35.02 -0.17 -8.03
C LYS A 770 33.57 -0.21 -8.51
N LEU A 771 33.31 -0.87 -9.65
CA LEU A 771 31.96 -1.00 -10.20
C LEU A 771 31.06 -1.88 -9.33
N ILE A 772 31.59 -2.98 -8.79
CA ILE A 772 30.82 -3.85 -7.88
C ILE A 772 30.49 -3.09 -6.60
N VAL A 773 31.45 -2.41 -5.99
CA VAL A 773 31.23 -1.60 -4.77
C VAL A 773 30.16 -0.54 -5.01
N ASP A 774 30.23 0.21 -6.12
CA ASP A 774 29.20 1.21 -6.47
C ASP A 774 27.79 0.59 -6.59
N ILE A 775 27.67 -0.60 -7.20
CA ILE A 775 26.39 -1.30 -7.31
C ILE A 775 25.89 -1.78 -5.93
N LEU A 776 26.78 -2.27 -5.06
CA LEU A 776 26.41 -2.74 -3.72
C LEU A 776 26.01 -1.59 -2.80
N ASP A 777 26.69 -0.43 -2.87
CA ASP A 777 26.30 0.77 -2.13
C ASP A 777 24.90 1.26 -2.54
N LYS A 778 24.60 1.21 -3.85
CA LYS A 778 23.26 1.50 -4.38
C LYS A 778 22.22 0.48 -3.90
N LEU A 779 22.58 -0.81 -3.88
CA LEU A 779 21.71 -1.89 -3.39
C LEU A 779 21.29 -1.66 -1.94
N ASP A 780 22.21 -1.31 -1.05
CA ASP A 780 21.91 -1.02 0.36
C ASP A 780 20.89 0.11 0.52
N GLY A 781 21.03 1.17 -0.29
CA GLY A 781 20.06 2.27 -0.37
C GLY A 781 18.67 1.79 -0.80
N LEU A 782 18.60 0.98 -1.85
CA LEU A 782 17.35 0.42 -2.38
C LEU A 782 16.68 -0.54 -1.39
N GLU A 783 17.44 -1.37 -0.68
CA GLU A 783 16.92 -2.26 0.37
C GLU A 783 16.32 -1.49 1.54
N SER A 784 16.97 -0.38 1.92
CA SER A 784 16.43 0.51 2.94
C SER A 784 15.10 1.11 2.52
N ILE A 785 15.00 1.60 1.27
CA ILE A 785 13.75 2.13 0.69
C ILE A 785 12.66 1.05 0.67
N TYR A 786 12.96 -0.14 0.15
CA TYR A 786 12.02 -1.25 0.05
C TYR A 786 11.48 -1.69 1.43
N ARG A 787 12.35 -1.76 2.44
CA ARG A 787 11.99 -2.11 3.82
C ARG A 787 11.11 -1.05 4.50
N LEU A 788 11.29 0.21 4.15
CA LEU A 788 10.44 1.30 4.67
C LEU A 788 9.03 1.23 4.08
N GLY A 789 8.89 0.87 2.80
CA GLY A 789 7.59 0.72 2.15
C GLY A 789 6.89 2.07 1.97
N ASP A 790 5.60 2.13 2.30
CA ASP A 790 4.79 3.36 2.35
C ASP A 790 5.26 4.37 3.42
N ARG A 791 6.10 3.93 4.38
CA ARG A 791 6.77 4.81 5.36
C ARG A 791 8.00 5.51 4.80
N TYR A 792 8.45 5.16 3.60
CA TYR A 792 9.47 5.95 2.92
C TYR A 792 8.86 7.29 2.51
N GLU A 793 9.48 8.40 2.93
CA GLU A 793 8.91 9.75 2.75
C GLU A 793 8.68 10.12 1.27
N PHE A 794 9.42 9.51 0.34
CA PHE A 794 9.21 9.69 -1.10
C PHE A 794 8.46 8.53 -1.73
N SER A 795 7.49 7.95 -1.02
CA SER A 795 6.53 6.97 -1.54
C SER A 795 5.21 7.62 -1.93
N TYR A 796 4.59 7.11 -2.99
CA TYR A 796 3.23 7.44 -3.42
C TYR A 796 2.37 6.18 -3.26
N SER A 797 1.23 6.28 -2.61
CA SER A 797 0.35 5.13 -2.34
C SER A 797 -1.05 5.39 -2.88
N THR A 798 -1.64 4.36 -3.46
CA THR A 798 -3.09 4.23 -3.74
C THR A 798 -3.65 3.16 -2.80
N ALA A 799 -4.97 2.93 -2.81
CA ALA A 799 -5.55 1.82 -2.04
C ALA A 799 -4.91 0.46 -2.42
N ASP A 800 -4.60 0.25 -3.71
CA ASP A 800 -4.12 -1.02 -4.24
C ASP A 800 -2.58 -1.16 -4.29
N ASN A 801 -1.82 -0.05 -4.35
CA ASN A 801 -0.40 -0.09 -4.72
C ASN A 801 0.47 0.93 -3.97
N THR A 802 1.76 0.60 -3.84
CA THR A 802 2.79 1.55 -3.39
C THR A 802 3.87 1.70 -4.45
N TYR A 803 4.25 2.95 -4.69
CA TYR A 803 5.25 3.37 -5.65
C TYR A 803 6.32 4.23 -4.97
N PHE A 804 7.52 4.27 -5.54
CA PHE A 804 8.68 4.95 -4.99
C PHE A 804 9.23 5.97 -5.98
N TRP A 805 9.51 7.19 -5.52
CA TRP A 805 10.26 8.21 -6.25
C TRP A 805 11.76 8.07 -5.93
N ILE A 806 12.44 7.21 -6.67
CA ILE A 806 13.84 6.86 -6.43
C ILE A 806 14.73 7.78 -7.27
N PRO A 807 15.60 8.60 -6.68
CA PRO A 807 16.58 9.36 -7.46
C PRO A 807 17.40 8.44 -8.35
N VAL A 808 17.57 8.80 -9.63
CA VAL A 808 18.27 7.97 -10.63
C VAL A 808 19.68 7.56 -10.22
N GLN A 809 20.32 8.32 -9.33
CA GLN A 809 21.66 8.00 -8.78
C GLN A 809 21.69 6.72 -7.92
N TYR A 810 20.55 6.26 -7.39
CA TYR A 810 20.44 4.95 -6.72
C TYR A 810 20.24 3.80 -7.71
N THR A 811 20.13 4.10 -9.00
CA THR A 811 20.01 3.10 -10.06
C THR A 811 21.31 2.98 -10.87
N LEU A 812 21.40 1.94 -11.71
CA LEU A 812 22.58 1.62 -12.52
C LEU A 812 22.91 2.69 -13.57
#